data_AF-A0AAE2ST22-F1
#
_entry.id   AF-A0AAE2ST22-F1
#
_cell.length_a   1.000
_cell.length_b   1.000
_cell.length_c   1.000
_cell.angle_alpha   90.00
_cell.angle_beta   90.00
_cell.angle_gamma   90.00
#
_symmetry.space_group_name_H-M   'P 1'
#
loop_
_entity.id
_entity.type
_entity.pdbx_description
1 polymer ?
#
loop_
_entity_poly.entity_id
_entity_poly.type
_entity_poly.pdbx_seq_one_letter_code
_entity_poly.pdbx_strand_id
1 'polypeptide(L)'
;MNYQIGPWQFISNRCVITSNHLERELDPLLVKLLLHFIDKPQQIVSRQELIESVWQQSFVDDNAINRAISELRKQLAHPIEKAPLLKTHYRKGYSLTVIPERLTQANVLKEPVNILPDSPGISAKNEEIATATTSQPVQKKNSKNFLIYSLLVIICLCSLVWFGLFFINAPSSEKIKQITVNKVASTWNIGSEVHPEMSSDKQYLAYTNVEPENDVMHAFVKRLSDQREVEITYPGFQVSILSWQLNQHAVLIQATNLKQQQCEMVLVDLSQFPIVGEATLIKKCDLRYTGYAQVDENSEYIYYTEYKNEQDGSGLYKFDLELQKESIVIPPPGVMYGVIMPRLSSSGNKIAYILSQKGKPFSVFSYNFETHETKRLFKAKKSIISFAFDWLADDKGVIVFEASDLSTIVFDENNINKRTLTVTPAISPYYIAVQSANSLFYSANKTQTFSLIKATSLFNDVPEYEALYKSDEDDYHIVEVINEKGLAHIFVSERSGSSQLWLSQNGLTKQLSNFTYEGKSTFAIGGLRVSSKQDRVLLRVNSDIAFFDVMSNKLYTIAEFKGRKILNYVWSKDNESIIYLERSGSENLFAQFNLLTRDTTILEDIKANKLISGADGTNYAITNNQLIKLSNKQSWELPKDARQAQIFAINGNYLYYSDAISRVARLNLEDKTVQDVHVDFKPIAFFISDNNQIFFTASKYKDMQIIQISWND
;
A
#
# COMPACT_ATOMS: atom_id res chain seq x y z
N MET A 1 -15.30 46.13 1.89
CA MET A 1 -16.41 46.45 2.84
C MET A 1 -15.92 46.19 4.25
N ASN A 2 -16.42 46.90 5.27
CA ASN A 2 -15.88 46.78 6.63
C ASN A 2 -16.75 45.88 7.49
N TYR A 3 -16.13 45.09 8.37
CA TYR A 3 -16.79 44.04 9.15
C TYR A 3 -16.32 44.04 10.60
N GLN A 4 -17.24 43.87 11.56
CA GLN A 4 -16.95 43.57 12.96
C GLN A 4 -16.82 42.04 13.10
N ILE A 5 -15.77 41.56 13.75
CA ILE A 5 -15.39 40.13 13.86
C ILE A 5 -14.94 39.88 15.31
N GLY A 6 -15.93 39.68 16.20
CA GLY A 6 -15.69 39.71 17.64
C GLY A 6 -15.09 41.08 18.04
N PRO A 7 -13.92 41.13 18.70
CA PRO A 7 -13.28 42.39 19.09
C PRO A 7 -12.67 43.20 17.92
N TRP A 8 -12.48 42.61 16.73
CA TRP A 8 -11.79 43.25 15.62
C TRP A 8 -12.74 43.92 14.63
N GLN A 9 -12.36 45.11 14.15
CA GLN A 9 -12.93 45.74 12.95
C GLN A 9 -11.97 45.53 11.77
N PHE A 10 -12.38 44.71 10.82
CA PHE A 10 -11.67 44.50 9.56
C PHE A 10 -12.02 45.59 8.55
N ILE A 11 -11.00 46.32 8.12
CA ILE A 11 -11.10 47.47 7.21
C ILE A 11 -10.50 47.05 5.86
N SER A 12 -11.34 46.39 5.06
CA SER A 12 -10.98 45.70 3.81
C SER A 12 -10.27 46.56 2.77
N ASN A 13 -10.48 47.88 2.75
CA ASN A 13 -9.80 48.79 1.81
C ASN A 13 -8.42 49.28 2.31
N ARG A 14 -8.07 49.00 3.57
CA ARG A 14 -6.72 49.24 4.14
C ARG A 14 -5.96 47.94 4.44
N CYS A 15 -6.56 46.77 4.21
CA CYS A 15 -6.02 45.46 4.59
C CYS A 15 -5.70 45.28 6.09
N VAL A 16 -6.24 46.13 6.98
CA VAL A 16 -5.99 46.05 8.43
C VAL A 16 -7.16 45.50 9.22
N ILE A 17 -6.85 44.90 10.37
CA ILE A 17 -7.78 44.69 11.49
C ILE A 17 -7.44 45.67 12.63
N THR A 18 -8.48 46.25 13.25
CA THR A 18 -8.35 47.27 14.30
C THR A 18 -9.17 46.91 15.53
N SER A 19 -8.65 47.16 16.73
CA SER A 19 -9.40 47.03 17.99
C SER A 19 -8.81 47.97 19.05
N ASN A 20 -9.58 48.98 19.46
CA ASN A 20 -9.14 50.04 20.38
C ASN A 20 -7.84 50.74 19.91
N HIS A 21 -6.69 50.40 20.53
CA HIS A 21 -5.37 50.93 20.17
C HIS A 21 -4.49 49.94 19.39
N LEU A 22 -5.02 48.78 19.02
CA LEU A 22 -4.33 47.78 18.20
C LEU A 22 -4.74 47.94 16.74
N GLU A 23 -3.79 48.18 15.84
CA GLU A 23 -3.95 48.01 14.40
C GLU A 23 -2.95 46.95 13.92
N ARG A 24 -3.37 46.04 13.05
CA ARG A 24 -2.52 45.00 12.44
C ARG A 24 -2.83 44.90 10.96
N GLU A 25 -1.81 45.00 10.12
CA GLU A 25 -1.91 44.76 8.68
C GLU A 25 -1.92 43.25 8.39
N LEU A 26 -2.68 42.84 7.37
CA LEU A 26 -2.81 41.47 6.91
C LEU A 26 -2.22 41.32 5.51
N ASP A 27 -1.34 40.34 5.31
CA ASP A 27 -0.87 39.97 3.97
C ASP A 27 -2.06 39.67 3.03
N PRO A 28 -1.94 39.88 1.70
CA PRO A 28 -3.02 39.64 0.75
C PRO A 28 -3.64 38.24 0.81
N LEU A 29 -2.86 37.22 1.19
CA LEU A 29 -3.36 35.85 1.41
C LEU A 29 -4.21 35.75 2.69
N LEU A 30 -3.82 36.42 3.78
CA LEU A 30 -4.57 36.46 5.02
C LEU A 30 -5.87 37.28 4.85
N VAL A 31 -5.85 38.33 4.04
CA VAL A 31 -7.04 39.09 3.61
C VAL A 31 -8.03 38.18 2.86
N LYS A 32 -7.56 37.41 1.86
CA LYS A 32 -8.41 36.45 1.14
C LYS A 32 -9.00 35.38 2.07
N LEU A 33 -8.18 34.79 2.94
CA LEU A 33 -8.64 33.82 3.94
C LEU A 33 -9.73 34.43 4.84
N LEU A 34 -9.48 35.61 5.39
CA LEU A 34 -10.41 36.26 6.31
C LEU A 34 -11.75 36.59 5.63
N LEU A 35 -11.74 37.09 4.38
CA LEU A 35 -12.95 37.30 3.59
C LEU A 35 -13.73 35.99 3.35
N HIS A 36 -13.05 34.90 2.95
CA HIS A 36 -13.72 33.60 2.74
C HIS A 36 -14.34 33.04 4.04
N PHE A 37 -13.70 33.27 5.18
CA PHE A 37 -14.26 32.93 6.49
C PHE A 37 -15.40 33.86 6.94
N ILE A 38 -15.42 35.13 6.51
CA ILE A 38 -16.53 36.08 6.76
C ILE A 38 -17.77 35.68 5.97
N ASP A 39 -17.61 35.25 4.73
CA ASP A 39 -18.72 34.83 3.86
C ASP A 39 -19.31 33.46 4.29
N LYS A 40 -18.62 32.72 5.16
CA LYS A 40 -19.03 31.40 5.69
C LYS A 40 -18.92 31.30 7.22
N PRO A 41 -19.66 32.14 7.98
CA PRO A 41 -19.56 32.17 9.43
C PRO A 41 -20.07 30.87 10.06
N GLN A 42 -19.37 30.38 11.08
CA GLN A 42 -19.69 29.14 11.83
C GLN A 42 -19.74 27.83 11.01
N GLN A 43 -19.55 27.87 9.69
CA GLN A 43 -19.44 26.70 8.82
C GLN A 43 -18.01 26.14 8.84
N ILE A 44 -17.87 24.83 8.60
CA ILE A 44 -16.56 24.19 8.47
C ILE A 44 -16.12 24.28 7.01
N VAL A 45 -15.25 25.25 6.71
CA VAL A 45 -14.56 25.38 5.44
C VAL A 45 -13.50 24.29 5.34
N SER A 46 -13.57 23.45 4.30
CA SER A 46 -12.62 22.35 4.11
C SER A 46 -11.26 22.83 3.59
N ARG A 47 -10.21 21.99 3.70
CA ARG A 47 -8.91 22.31 3.08
C ARG A 47 -9.00 22.44 1.57
N GLN A 48 -9.72 21.53 0.91
CA GLN A 48 -9.93 21.55 -0.54
C GLN A 48 -10.63 22.84 -0.98
N GLU A 49 -11.64 23.25 -0.24
CA GLU A 49 -12.37 24.49 -0.51
C GLU A 49 -11.48 25.73 -0.38
N LEU A 50 -10.55 25.77 0.60
CA LEU A 50 -9.56 26.84 0.70
C LEU A 50 -8.60 26.86 -0.51
N ILE A 51 -8.15 25.69 -0.99
CA ILE A 51 -7.30 25.59 -2.19
C ILE A 51 -8.00 26.22 -3.39
N GLU A 52 -9.27 25.86 -3.62
CA GLU A 52 -10.08 26.31 -4.75
C GLU A 52 -10.42 27.81 -4.67
N SER A 53 -10.85 28.30 -3.51
CA SER A 53 -11.36 29.67 -3.34
C SER A 53 -10.27 30.72 -3.14
N VAL A 54 -9.28 30.44 -2.28
CA VAL A 54 -8.31 31.41 -1.76
C VAL A 54 -6.99 31.36 -2.53
N TRP A 55 -6.44 30.16 -2.74
CA TRP A 55 -5.19 29.98 -3.48
C TRP A 55 -5.40 29.96 -4.99
N GLN A 56 -6.50 29.36 -5.48
CA GLN A 56 -6.84 29.23 -6.91
C GLN A 56 -5.74 28.50 -7.70
N GLN A 57 -5.20 27.43 -7.11
CA GLN A 57 -4.12 26.60 -7.65
C GLN A 57 -4.51 25.13 -7.64
N SER A 58 -3.98 24.33 -8.57
CA SER A 58 -4.32 22.90 -8.73
C SER A 58 -3.76 21.99 -7.62
N PHE A 59 -2.76 22.46 -6.87
CA PHE A 59 -2.24 21.81 -5.67
C PHE A 59 -1.62 22.86 -4.75
N VAL A 60 -1.81 22.69 -3.44
CA VAL A 60 -1.15 23.48 -2.39
C VAL A 60 -0.74 22.51 -1.29
N ASP A 61 0.50 22.61 -0.83
CA ASP A 61 1.00 21.75 0.24
C ASP A 61 0.29 22.01 1.58
N ASP A 62 0.02 20.94 2.33
CA ASP A 62 -0.73 21.01 3.58
C ASP A 62 -0.02 21.88 4.63
N ASN A 63 1.32 21.93 4.64
CA ASN A 63 2.09 22.79 5.53
C ASN A 63 1.93 24.27 5.15
N ALA A 64 1.70 24.60 3.87
CA ALA A 64 1.42 25.97 3.44
C ALA A 64 0.04 26.45 3.95
N ILE A 65 -0.97 25.58 3.88
CA ILE A 65 -2.30 25.85 4.44
C ILE A 65 -2.22 25.98 5.97
N ASN A 66 -1.59 25.00 6.65
CA ASN A 66 -1.43 25.01 8.10
C ASN A 66 -0.65 26.26 8.58
N ARG A 67 0.38 26.70 7.85
CA ARG A 67 1.13 27.94 8.12
C ARG A 67 0.25 29.18 7.95
N ALA A 68 -0.44 29.35 6.83
CA ALA A 68 -1.28 30.52 6.59
C ALA A 68 -2.43 30.65 7.62
N ILE A 69 -3.03 29.52 8.02
CA ILE A 69 -4.04 29.47 9.08
C ILE A 69 -3.42 29.77 10.46
N SER A 70 -2.17 29.37 10.72
CA SER A 70 -1.43 29.73 11.94
C SER A 70 -1.13 31.22 12.03
N GLU A 71 -0.71 31.85 10.93
CA GLU A 71 -0.50 33.30 10.89
C GLU A 71 -1.81 34.08 11.03
N LEU A 72 -2.90 33.66 10.35
CA LEU A 72 -4.21 34.29 10.54
C LEU A 72 -4.69 34.20 12.00
N ARG A 73 -4.43 33.08 12.69
CA ARG A 73 -4.73 32.95 14.13
C ARG A 73 -3.94 33.91 15.00
N LYS A 74 -2.63 34.07 14.76
CA LYS A 74 -1.81 35.05 15.48
C LYS A 74 -2.32 36.46 15.28
N GLN A 75 -2.68 36.82 14.05
CA GLN A 75 -3.23 38.15 13.75
C GLN A 75 -4.61 38.37 14.39
N LEU A 76 -5.47 37.34 14.44
CA LEU A 76 -6.78 37.41 15.10
C LEU A 76 -6.74 37.27 16.65
N ALA A 77 -5.62 36.87 17.25
CA ALA A 77 -5.51 36.68 18.70
C ALA A 77 -5.58 38.03 19.46
N HIS A 78 -6.54 38.18 20.37
CA HIS A 78 -6.85 39.45 21.04
C HIS A 78 -6.85 39.31 22.57
N PRO A 79 -6.26 40.24 23.36
CA PRO A 79 -6.11 40.07 24.82
C PRO A 79 -7.41 39.89 25.61
N ILE A 80 -8.52 40.45 25.12
CA ILE A 80 -9.85 40.34 25.77
C ILE A 80 -10.56 39.03 25.40
N GLU A 81 -10.28 38.46 24.22
CA GLU A 81 -10.97 37.28 23.71
C GLU A 81 -10.06 36.04 23.81
N LYS A 82 -10.35 35.18 24.79
CA LYS A 82 -9.57 33.97 25.05
C LYS A 82 -9.98 32.78 24.18
N ALA A 83 -11.16 32.80 23.57
CA ALA A 83 -11.57 31.78 22.62
C ALA A 83 -10.92 32.03 21.24
N PRO A 84 -10.40 30.99 20.55
CA PRO A 84 -9.82 31.17 19.23
C PRO A 84 -10.93 31.50 18.21
N LEU A 85 -10.88 32.71 17.63
CA LEU A 85 -11.81 33.17 16.60
C LEU A 85 -11.85 32.25 15.36
N LEU A 86 -10.77 31.49 15.10
CA LEU A 86 -10.65 30.53 13.99
C LEU A 86 -10.33 29.12 14.51
N LYS A 87 -11.37 28.28 14.66
CA LYS A 87 -11.28 26.93 15.23
C LYS A 87 -10.77 25.90 14.21
N THR A 88 -9.94 24.94 14.65
CA THR A 88 -9.64 23.71 13.88
C THR A 88 -10.69 22.66 14.18
N HIS A 89 -11.19 21.99 13.14
CA HIS A 89 -11.93 20.73 13.24
C HIS A 89 -11.04 19.64 12.63
N TYR A 90 -10.50 18.76 13.47
CA TYR A 90 -9.55 17.73 13.05
C TYR A 90 -10.15 16.84 11.93
N ARG A 91 -9.32 16.52 10.92
CA ARG A 91 -9.69 15.90 9.63
C ARG A 91 -10.77 16.62 8.78
N LYS A 92 -11.54 17.57 9.31
CA LYS A 92 -12.67 18.25 8.60
C LYS A 92 -12.32 19.62 8.00
N GLY A 93 -11.59 20.49 8.71
CA GLY A 93 -11.25 21.83 8.21
C GLY A 93 -11.21 22.92 9.30
N TYR A 94 -11.66 24.12 8.96
CA TYR A 94 -11.56 25.33 9.78
C TYR A 94 -12.88 26.11 9.80
N SER A 95 -13.20 26.79 10.91
CA SER A 95 -14.41 27.63 11.00
C SER A 95 -14.16 28.93 11.76
N LEU A 96 -14.73 30.04 11.28
CA LEU A 96 -14.88 31.26 12.08
C LEU A 96 -15.91 31.01 13.18
N THR A 97 -15.59 31.29 14.44
CA THR A 97 -16.49 30.99 15.58
C THR A 97 -17.56 32.05 15.80
N VAL A 98 -17.30 33.28 15.35
CA VAL A 98 -18.20 34.43 15.42
C VAL A 98 -18.95 34.64 14.10
N ILE A 99 -20.11 35.28 14.17
CA ILE A 99 -20.84 35.78 12.99
C ILE A 99 -20.44 37.25 12.78
N PRO A 100 -19.86 37.63 11.62
CA PRO A 100 -19.48 39.02 11.38
C PRO A 100 -20.65 39.96 11.12
N GLU A 101 -20.57 41.17 11.64
CA GLU A 101 -21.54 42.24 11.35
C GLU A 101 -20.95 43.21 10.31
N ARG A 102 -21.75 43.59 9.31
CA ARG A 102 -21.32 44.53 8.25
C ARG A 102 -21.48 45.97 8.73
N LEU A 103 -20.38 46.69 8.83
CA LEU A 103 -20.36 48.09 9.25
C LEU A 103 -20.85 48.98 8.10
N THR A 104 -22.09 49.47 8.19
CA THR A 104 -22.67 50.47 7.28
C THR A 104 -22.16 51.86 7.63
N GLN A 105 -21.53 52.53 6.66
CA GLN A 105 -20.87 53.80 6.87
C GLN A 105 -21.87 54.97 6.79
N ALA A 106 -22.19 55.57 7.94
CA ALA A 106 -22.92 56.83 7.99
C ALA A 106 -22.03 58.01 7.54
N ASN A 107 -22.67 59.06 6.99
CA ASN A 107 -22.03 60.18 6.30
C ASN A 107 -20.89 60.87 7.06
N VAL A 108 -19.86 61.30 6.32
CA VAL A 108 -19.42 62.72 6.29
C VAL A 108 -18.69 63.05 4.95
N LEU A 109 -19.37 63.87 4.13
CA LEU A 109 -18.89 64.94 3.24
C LEU A 109 -17.78 64.72 2.16
N LYS A 110 -18.23 64.82 0.89
CA LYS A 110 -17.82 65.80 -0.18
C LYS A 110 -16.35 65.93 -0.66
N GLU A 111 -16.02 66.17 -1.95
CA GLU A 111 -16.72 66.17 -3.28
C GLU A 111 -15.63 66.18 -4.43
N PRO A 112 -15.92 66.32 -5.75
CA PRO A 112 -15.11 65.71 -6.82
C PRO A 112 -14.36 66.69 -7.76
N VAL A 113 -13.63 66.13 -8.75
CA VAL A 113 -13.35 66.75 -10.07
C VAL A 113 -13.46 65.68 -11.19
N ASN A 114 -13.99 66.07 -12.36
CA ASN A 114 -14.09 65.27 -13.59
C ASN A 114 -12.92 65.54 -14.57
N ILE A 115 -12.74 64.70 -15.61
CA ILE A 115 -12.76 65.10 -17.05
C ILE A 115 -12.39 63.91 -17.99
N LEU A 116 -12.94 63.93 -19.20
CA LEU A 116 -12.77 63.05 -20.38
C LEU A 116 -12.86 63.94 -21.65
N PRO A 117 -12.62 63.46 -22.89
CA PRO A 117 -11.71 62.41 -23.41
C PRO A 117 -10.81 62.99 -24.54
N ASP A 118 -10.15 62.17 -25.39
CA ASP A 118 -10.30 62.21 -26.87
C ASP A 118 -9.41 61.19 -27.64
N SER A 119 -9.54 61.16 -28.98
CA SER A 119 -8.94 60.24 -29.98
C SER A 119 -8.80 61.00 -31.33
N PRO A 120 -8.37 60.44 -32.50
CA PRO A 120 -7.63 59.22 -32.84
C PRO A 120 -6.38 59.50 -33.74
N GLY A 121 -5.81 58.50 -34.44
CA GLY A 121 -4.78 58.73 -35.49
C GLY A 121 -4.42 57.50 -36.36
N ILE A 122 -4.15 57.70 -37.66
CA ILE A 122 -3.94 56.66 -38.70
C ILE A 122 -2.75 57.04 -39.61
N SER A 123 -1.88 56.09 -40.02
CA SER A 123 -1.22 56.10 -41.36
C SER A 123 -0.50 54.78 -41.71
N ALA A 124 -0.14 54.59 -42.98
CA ALA A 124 0.56 53.40 -43.54
C ALA A 124 1.35 53.73 -44.85
N LYS A 125 2.24 52.82 -45.27
CA LYS A 125 2.84 52.58 -46.63
C LYS A 125 3.84 51.39 -46.50
N ASN A 126 3.95 50.36 -47.36
CA ASN A 126 3.95 50.13 -48.83
C ASN A 126 5.37 50.06 -49.46
N GLU A 127 5.70 48.86 -50.00
CA GLU A 127 6.18 48.56 -51.39
C GLU A 127 7.56 49.07 -51.90
N GLU A 128 8.32 48.42 -52.80
CA GLU A 128 8.34 47.01 -53.34
C GLU A 128 9.82 46.47 -53.39
N ILE A 129 10.52 45.91 -54.41
CA ILE A 129 10.29 45.54 -55.84
C ILE A 129 11.16 44.32 -56.29
N ALA A 130 10.83 43.69 -57.43
CA ALA A 130 11.49 42.53 -58.08
C ALA A 130 12.79 42.87 -58.90
N THR A 131 13.44 42.06 -59.79
CA THR A 131 13.09 40.82 -60.57
C THR A 131 14.36 40.03 -61.02
N ALA A 132 14.21 39.03 -61.92
CA ALA A 132 15.24 38.06 -62.42
C ALA A 132 16.13 38.61 -63.59
N THR A 133 16.99 37.89 -64.35
CA THR A 133 16.85 36.55 -65.01
C THR A 133 18.15 35.96 -65.64
N THR A 134 18.29 34.62 -65.67
CA THR A 134 18.99 33.68 -66.62
C THR A 134 20.30 34.00 -67.40
N SER A 135 21.20 33.00 -67.48
CA SER A 135 21.56 32.25 -68.73
C SER A 135 22.53 31.06 -68.52
N GLN A 136 22.68 30.16 -69.52
CA GLN A 136 23.64 29.03 -69.61
C GLN A 136 24.40 29.07 -70.97
N PRO A 137 25.45 28.26 -71.25
CA PRO A 137 25.20 26.94 -71.93
C PRO A 137 26.26 25.80 -71.79
N VAL A 138 25.80 24.53 -71.92
CA VAL A 138 26.45 23.37 -72.63
C VAL A 138 27.80 22.78 -72.11
N GLN A 139 28.15 21.46 -72.06
CA GLN A 139 27.52 20.10 -72.11
C GLN A 139 28.53 19.11 -71.40
N LYS A 140 28.97 17.86 -71.74
CA LYS A 140 28.79 16.89 -72.86
C LYS A 140 29.32 15.45 -72.56
N LYS A 141 28.53 14.42 -72.92
CA LYS A 141 28.85 13.00 -73.29
C LYS A 141 29.27 11.88 -72.28
N ASN A 142 28.58 10.74 -72.45
CA ASN A 142 29.04 9.32 -72.47
C ASN A 142 29.01 8.37 -71.23
N SER A 143 27.87 7.67 -71.10
CA SER A 143 27.73 6.20 -71.32
C SER A 143 27.94 5.16 -70.20
N LYS A 144 27.09 4.11 -70.25
CA LYS A 144 27.04 2.83 -69.48
C LYS A 144 26.89 2.91 -67.94
N ASN A 145 25.68 2.56 -67.44
CA ASN A 145 25.45 1.76 -66.21
C ASN A 145 23.94 1.51 -65.85
N PHE A 146 23.01 1.72 -66.80
CA PHE A 146 21.56 1.80 -66.50
C PHE A 146 20.92 0.54 -65.85
N LEU A 147 21.47 -0.65 -66.09
CA LEU A 147 20.98 -1.92 -65.53
C LEU A 147 21.26 -2.11 -64.03
N ILE A 148 22.26 -1.42 -63.47
CA ILE A 148 22.56 -1.51 -62.03
C ILE A 148 21.62 -0.58 -61.24
N TYR A 149 21.35 0.61 -61.79
CA TYR A 149 20.44 1.58 -61.18
C TYR A 149 18.98 1.10 -61.18
N SER A 150 18.51 0.40 -62.22
CA SER A 150 17.16 -0.18 -62.20
C SER A 150 16.99 -1.24 -61.10
N LEU A 151 17.99 -2.10 -60.90
CA LEU A 151 17.96 -3.11 -59.83
C LEU A 151 17.99 -2.45 -58.43
N LEU A 152 18.82 -1.43 -58.24
CA LEU A 152 18.87 -0.66 -56.99
C LEU A 152 17.55 0.09 -56.72
N VAL A 153 16.90 0.65 -57.73
CA VAL A 153 15.58 1.29 -57.61
C VAL A 153 14.49 0.27 -57.26
N ILE A 154 14.52 -0.93 -57.85
CA ILE A 154 13.58 -2.01 -57.49
C ILE A 154 13.83 -2.49 -56.06
N ILE A 155 15.07 -2.70 -55.64
CA ILE A 155 15.41 -3.08 -54.25
C ILE A 155 14.99 -1.98 -53.27
N CYS A 156 15.18 -0.70 -53.62
CA CYS A 156 14.73 0.44 -52.83
C CYS A 156 13.19 0.52 -52.73
N LEU A 157 12.47 0.30 -53.84
CA LEU A 157 11.00 0.23 -53.82
C LEU A 157 10.49 -0.96 -53.01
N CYS A 158 11.08 -2.13 -53.16
CA CYS A 158 10.74 -3.31 -52.35
C CYS A 158 11.07 -3.09 -50.86
N SER A 159 12.17 -2.41 -50.52
CA SER A 159 12.48 -2.07 -49.13
C SER A 159 11.53 -1.00 -48.58
N LEU A 160 11.15 0.01 -49.36
CA LEU A 160 10.14 1.01 -48.98
C LEU A 160 8.74 0.40 -48.80
N VAL A 161 8.35 -0.55 -49.65
CA VAL A 161 7.09 -1.31 -49.49
C VAL A 161 7.16 -2.23 -48.28
N TRP A 162 8.26 -2.93 -48.06
CA TRP A 162 8.45 -3.79 -46.89
C TRP A 162 8.47 -2.99 -45.58
N PHE A 163 9.17 -1.86 -45.54
CA PHE A 163 9.21 -0.92 -44.41
C PHE A 163 7.82 -0.29 -44.20
N GLY A 164 7.13 0.12 -45.27
CA GLY A 164 5.75 0.59 -45.21
C GLY A 164 4.81 -0.46 -44.60
N LEU A 165 4.87 -1.71 -45.07
CA LEU A 165 4.09 -2.83 -44.50
C LEU A 165 4.49 -3.14 -43.04
N PHE A 166 5.76 -2.95 -42.67
CA PHE A 166 6.23 -3.13 -41.29
C PHE A 166 5.70 -2.04 -40.36
N PHE A 167 5.59 -0.79 -40.82
CA PHE A 167 5.00 0.32 -40.06
C PHE A 167 3.46 0.32 -40.07
N ILE A 168 2.81 -0.20 -41.12
CA ILE A 168 1.36 -0.41 -41.17
C ILE A 168 0.93 -1.55 -40.23
N ASN A 169 1.76 -2.59 -40.09
CA ASN A 169 1.52 -3.72 -39.16
C ASN A 169 2.25 -3.56 -37.82
N ALA A 170 2.85 -2.41 -37.53
CA ALA A 170 3.35 -2.12 -36.19
C ALA A 170 2.14 -2.03 -35.24
N PRO A 171 2.02 -2.90 -34.23
CA PRO A 171 0.86 -2.89 -33.34
C PRO A 171 0.79 -1.52 -32.66
N SER A 172 -0.29 -0.79 -32.91
CA SER A 172 -0.47 0.55 -32.37
C SER A 172 -0.40 0.48 -30.85
N SER A 173 0.49 1.29 -30.25
CA SER A 173 0.58 1.38 -28.80
C SER A 173 -0.71 2.03 -28.29
N GLU A 174 -1.61 1.18 -27.80
CA GLU A 174 -2.92 1.54 -27.27
C GLU A 174 -2.73 2.63 -26.20
N LYS A 175 -3.07 3.88 -26.56
CA LYS A 175 -2.88 5.04 -25.69
C LYS A 175 -3.89 4.97 -24.55
N ILE A 176 -3.46 4.37 -23.44
CA ILE A 176 -4.25 4.25 -22.21
C ILE A 176 -4.74 5.65 -21.81
N LYS A 177 -6.07 5.87 -21.85
CA LYS A 177 -6.68 7.15 -21.46
C LYS A 177 -6.47 7.33 -19.96
N GLN A 178 -5.83 8.44 -19.58
CA GLN A 178 -5.77 8.84 -18.18
C GLN A 178 -7.11 9.47 -17.77
N ILE A 179 -7.56 9.14 -16.56
CA ILE A 179 -8.76 9.75 -15.94
C ILE A 179 -8.38 10.37 -14.59
N THR A 180 -8.99 11.49 -14.27
CA THR A 180 -8.93 12.07 -12.91
C THR A 180 -10.08 11.52 -12.08
N VAL A 181 -9.78 10.96 -10.91
CA VAL A 181 -10.81 10.54 -9.94
C VAL A 181 -10.96 11.56 -8.82
N ASN A 182 -12.20 11.85 -8.48
CA ASN A 182 -12.53 12.46 -7.20
C ASN A 182 -12.32 11.40 -6.09
N LYS A 183 -11.92 11.81 -4.89
CA LYS A 183 -11.74 10.92 -3.73
C LYS A 183 -12.51 11.48 -2.54
N VAL A 184 -13.37 10.66 -1.92
CA VAL A 184 -14.14 11.03 -0.73
C VAL A 184 -13.99 9.92 0.31
N ALA A 185 -13.66 10.25 1.55
CA ALA A 185 -13.64 9.29 2.65
C ALA A 185 -15.07 8.91 3.04
N SER A 186 -15.39 7.61 2.99
CA SER A 186 -16.74 7.07 3.14
C SER A 186 -17.03 6.52 4.54
N THR A 187 -15.97 6.25 5.31
CA THR A 187 -15.98 5.63 6.63
C THR A 187 -14.93 6.35 7.50
N TRP A 188 -15.11 6.34 8.83
CA TRP A 188 -14.38 7.26 9.73
C TRP A 188 -14.08 6.70 11.12
N ASN A 189 -14.24 5.40 11.35
CA ASN A 189 -13.89 4.76 12.62
C ASN A 189 -12.36 4.71 12.79
N ILE A 190 -11.92 4.54 14.03
CA ILE A 190 -10.49 4.45 14.37
C ILE A 190 -10.01 3.05 13.99
N GLY A 191 -8.82 2.92 13.40
CA GLY A 191 -8.27 1.63 12.99
C GLY A 191 -8.34 1.41 11.48
N SER A 192 -8.22 0.17 11.03
CA SER A 192 -8.05 -0.15 9.60
C SER A 192 -9.36 -0.60 8.95
N GLU A 193 -10.03 0.30 8.24
CA GLU A 193 -11.26 0.00 7.52
C GLU A 193 -10.95 -0.66 6.16
N VAL A 194 -11.33 -1.93 6.03
CA VAL A 194 -10.96 -2.85 4.93
C VAL A 194 -12.15 -3.71 4.48
N HIS A 195 -11.99 -4.37 3.33
CA HIS A 195 -12.98 -5.25 2.72
C HIS A 195 -14.39 -4.60 2.59
N PRO A 196 -14.51 -3.47 1.84
CA PRO A 196 -15.80 -2.91 1.49
C PRO A 196 -16.60 -3.91 0.66
N GLU A 197 -17.87 -4.09 1.03
CA GLU A 197 -18.87 -4.91 0.35
C GLU A 197 -20.14 -4.07 0.14
N MET A 198 -20.77 -4.19 -1.04
CA MET A 198 -21.86 -3.31 -1.47
C MET A 198 -23.15 -4.11 -1.65
N SER A 199 -24.27 -3.62 -1.12
CA SER A 199 -25.57 -4.27 -1.27
C SER A 199 -26.06 -4.34 -2.73
N SER A 200 -26.90 -5.32 -3.06
CA SER A 200 -27.51 -5.41 -4.41
C SER A 200 -28.25 -4.12 -4.80
N ASP A 201 -28.99 -3.51 -3.86
CA ASP A 201 -29.73 -2.26 -4.04
C ASP A 201 -28.85 -0.98 -4.03
N LYS A 202 -27.53 -1.14 -3.82
CA LYS A 202 -26.53 -0.06 -3.70
C LYS A 202 -26.82 0.99 -2.61
N GLN A 203 -27.67 0.67 -1.62
CA GLN A 203 -28.01 1.56 -0.50
C GLN A 203 -27.10 1.40 0.72
N TYR A 204 -26.41 0.27 0.85
CA TYR A 204 -25.61 -0.09 2.03
C TYR A 204 -24.18 -0.49 1.66
N LEU A 205 -23.24 -0.09 2.52
CA LEU A 205 -21.84 -0.47 2.50
C LEU A 205 -21.53 -1.25 3.78
N ALA A 206 -21.21 -2.53 3.64
CA ALA A 206 -20.64 -3.35 4.72
C ALA A 206 -19.11 -3.26 4.67
N TYR A 207 -18.43 -3.34 5.82
CA TYR A 207 -16.98 -3.37 5.89
C TYR A 207 -16.43 -3.95 7.20
N THR A 208 -15.16 -4.32 7.19
CA THR A 208 -14.41 -4.73 8.39
C THR A 208 -13.59 -3.56 8.90
N ASN A 209 -13.53 -3.37 10.21
CA ASN A 209 -12.57 -2.50 10.88
C ASN A 209 -11.61 -3.37 11.72
N VAL A 210 -10.34 -2.98 11.81
CA VAL A 210 -9.32 -3.66 12.62
C VAL A 210 -8.80 -2.69 13.68
N GLU A 211 -8.94 -3.05 14.96
CA GLU A 211 -8.49 -2.24 16.10
C GLU A 211 -6.95 -2.07 16.10
N PRO A 212 -6.43 -0.84 16.33
CA PRO A 212 -5.00 -0.54 16.15
C PRO A 212 -4.09 -1.07 17.27
N GLU A 213 -4.64 -1.48 18.42
CA GLU A 213 -3.82 -1.93 19.57
C GLU A 213 -3.58 -3.44 19.58
N ASN A 214 -4.54 -4.24 19.12
CA ASN A 214 -4.60 -5.69 19.32
C ASN A 214 -4.91 -6.47 18.02
N ASP A 215 -5.08 -5.78 16.89
CA ASP A 215 -5.52 -6.29 15.59
C ASP A 215 -6.88 -7.06 15.63
N VAL A 216 -7.77 -6.75 16.59
CA VAL A 216 -9.11 -7.36 16.70
C VAL A 216 -10.04 -6.88 15.59
N MET A 217 -10.83 -7.79 15.04
CA MET A 217 -11.73 -7.52 13.91
C MET A 217 -13.17 -7.23 14.34
N HIS A 218 -13.72 -6.14 13.80
CA HIS A 218 -15.11 -5.70 13.96
C HIS A 218 -15.79 -5.58 12.59
N ALA A 219 -17.09 -5.83 12.53
CA ALA A 219 -17.89 -5.77 11.31
C ALA A 219 -18.91 -4.64 11.41
N PHE A 220 -18.97 -3.78 10.38
CA PHE A 220 -19.85 -2.62 10.34
C PHE A 220 -20.72 -2.63 9.09
N VAL A 221 -21.95 -2.12 9.21
CA VAL A 221 -22.82 -1.84 8.06
C VAL A 221 -23.35 -0.42 8.13
N LYS A 222 -23.19 0.30 7.02
CA LYS A 222 -23.53 1.71 6.88
C LYS A 222 -24.52 1.93 5.75
N ARG A 223 -25.62 2.62 6.04
CA ARG A 223 -26.58 3.11 5.03
C ARG A 223 -26.06 4.42 4.43
N LEU A 224 -25.95 4.46 3.10
CA LEU A 224 -25.32 5.57 2.39
C LEU A 224 -26.17 6.85 2.37
N SER A 225 -27.50 6.74 2.45
CA SER A 225 -28.42 7.87 2.32
C SER A 225 -28.50 8.80 3.54
N ASP A 226 -28.48 8.26 4.77
CA ASP A 226 -28.44 9.04 6.02
C ASP A 226 -27.11 8.89 6.79
N GLN A 227 -26.12 8.19 6.21
CA GLN A 227 -24.81 7.89 6.81
C GLN A 227 -24.89 7.11 8.15
N ARG A 228 -26.06 6.54 8.48
CA ARG A 228 -26.27 5.76 9.70
C ARG A 228 -25.51 4.45 9.62
N GLU A 229 -24.95 4.04 10.74
CA GLU A 229 -24.05 2.89 10.85
C GLU A 229 -24.43 2.04 12.06
N VAL A 230 -24.18 0.73 11.95
CA VAL A 230 -24.36 -0.25 13.02
C VAL A 230 -23.14 -1.17 13.08
N GLU A 231 -22.75 -1.56 14.28
CA GLU A 231 -21.80 -2.65 14.50
C GLU A 231 -22.56 -3.98 14.50
N ILE A 232 -22.00 -4.99 13.85
CA ILE A 232 -22.42 -6.39 13.93
C ILE A 232 -21.52 -7.08 14.94
N THR A 233 -22.10 -7.83 15.88
CA THR A 233 -21.37 -8.56 16.91
C THR A 233 -21.88 -10.00 17.01
N TYR A 234 -20.99 -10.93 17.41
CA TYR A 234 -21.35 -12.33 17.65
C TYR A 234 -20.74 -12.77 19.01
N PRO A 235 -21.53 -13.15 20.02
CA PRO A 235 -21.06 -13.23 21.41
C PRO A 235 -19.85 -14.14 21.64
N GLY A 236 -18.71 -13.54 22.01
CA GLY A 236 -17.47 -14.26 22.31
C GLY A 236 -16.55 -14.50 21.11
N PHE A 237 -16.83 -13.87 19.95
CA PHE A 237 -16.01 -13.94 18.74
C PHE A 237 -15.65 -12.52 18.28
N GLN A 238 -14.49 -12.37 17.64
CA GLN A 238 -14.23 -11.22 16.76
C GLN A 238 -14.86 -11.51 15.39
N VAL A 239 -15.22 -10.49 14.63
CA VAL A 239 -16.04 -10.65 13.41
C VAL A 239 -15.53 -9.79 12.26
N SER A 240 -15.50 -10.36 11.05
CA SER A 240 -15.19 -9.63 9.82
C SER A 240 -16.23 -9.90 8.74
N ILE A 241 -16.42 -8.96 7.82
CA ILE A 241 -17.32 -9.12 6.67
C ILE A 241 -16.70 -10.10 5.67
N LEU A 242 -17.48 -11.09 5.22
CA LEU A 242 -17.14 -11.93 4.07
C LEU A 242 -17.81 -11.43 2.79
N SER A 243 -19.12 -11.15 2.81
CA SER A 243 -19.86 -10.69 1.63
C SER A 243 -21.23 -10.07 1.98
N TRP A 244 -21.78 -9.31 1.04
CA TRP A 244 -23.22 -9.03 1.00
C TRP A 244 -23.97 -10.16 0.26
N GLN A 245 -25.14 -10.59 0.76
CA GLN A 245 -25.84 -11.75 0.18
C GLN A 245 -26.70 -11.36 -1.02
N LEU A 246 -26.76 -12.25 -2.01
CA LEU A 246 -27.34 -11.95 -3.32
C LEU A 246 -28.82 -11.58 -3.19
N ASN A 247 -29.13 -10.31 -3.49
CA ASN A 247 -30.49 -9.72 -3.52
C ASN A 247 -31.25 -9.75 -2.18
N GLN A 248 -30.55 -10.05 -1.08
CA GLN A 248 -31.07 -10.03 0.29
C GLN A 248 -30.61 -8.77 1.04
N HIS A 249 -31.33 -8.37 2.09
CA HIS A 249 -30.82 -7.41 3.09
C HIS A 249 -30.09 -8.15 4.21
N ALA A 250 -29.03 -8.89 3.87
CA ALA A 250 -28.25 -9.68 4.81
C ALA A 250 -26.76 -9.71 4.44
N VAL A 251 -25.90 -9.93 5.43
CA VAL A 251 -24.44 -10.08 5.25
C VAL A 251 -23.95 -11.38 5.87
N LEU A 252 -22.94 -11.99 5.24
CA LEU A 252 -22.22 -13.13 5.80
C LEU A 252 -20.96 -12.61 6.47
N ILE A 253 -20.74 -13.01 7.72
CA ILE A 253 -19.55 -12.67 8.51
C ILE A 253 -18.73 -13.92 8.80
N GLN A 254 -17.42 -13.73 8.98
CA GLN A 254 -16.52 -14.70 9.60
C GLN A 254 -16.39 -14.36 11.08
N ALA A 255 -16.99 -15.17 11.94
CA ALA A 255 -16.78 -15.13 13.38
C ALA A 255 -15.58 -16.01 13.75
N THR A 256 -14.60 -15.48 14.48
CA THR A 256 -13.46 -16.27 14.99
C THR A 256 -13.25 -16.10 16.49
N ASN A 257 -12.97 -17.21 17.17
CA ASN A 257 -12.52 -17.22 18.55
C ASN A 257 -11.15 -17.91 18.61
N LEU A 258 -10.09 -17.10 18.62
CA LEU A 258 -8.71 -17.58 18.59
C LEU A 258 -8.34 -18.39 19.85
N LYS A 259 -8.94 -18.06 21.01
CA LYS A 259 -8.69 -18.75 22.29
C LYS A 259 -9.29 -20.15 22.33
N GLN A 260 -10.47 -20.34 21.73
CA GLN A 260 -11.14 -21.64 21.62
C GLN A 260 -10.83 -22.39 20.31
N GLN A 261 -10.02 -21.79 19.42
CA GLN A 261 -9.69 -22.31 18.10
C GLN A 261 -10.93 -22.60 17.22
N GLN A 262 -11.89 -21.66 17.19
CA GLN A 262 -13.14 -21.77 16.43
C GLN A 262 -13.25 -20.73 15.30
N CYS A 263 -13.81 -21.14 14.17
CA CYS A 263 -14.16 -20.30 13.03
C CYS A 263 -15.57 -20.69 12.54
N GLU A 264 -16.45 -19.70 12.40
CA GLU A 264 -17.83 -19.88 11.97
C GLU A 264 -18.22 -18.83 10.91
N MET A 265 -18.96 -19.28 9.89
CA MET A 265 -19.60 -18.44 8.88
C MET A 265 -21.05 -18.22 9.33
N VAL A 266 -21.40 -16.97 9.61
CA VAL A 266 -22.68 -16.59 10.22
C VAL A 266 -23.39 -15.59 9.32
N LEU A 267 -24.66 -15.82 9.04
CA LEU A 267 -25.53 -14.93 8.26
C LEU A 267 -26.29 -14.02 9.23
N VAL A 268 -26.28 -12.72 8.95
CA VAL A 268 -26.89 -11.68 9.79
C VAL A 268 -27.96 -10.95 8.99
N ASP A 269 -29.20 -11.02 9.46
CA ASP A 269 -30.31 -10.24 8.87
C ASP A 269 -30.19 -8.75 9.19
N LEU A 270 -30.50 -7.92 8.21
CA LEU A 270 -30.51 -6.45 8.26
C LEU A 270 -31.80 -5.87 7.63
N SER A 271 -32.82 -6.71 7.40
CA SER A 271 -34.13 -6.32 6.85
C SER A 271 -34.81 -5.17 7.61
N GLN A 272 -34.51 -5.02 8.91
CA GLN A 272 -35.05 -3.99 9.79
C GLN A 272 -34.03 -2.86 10.13
N PHE A 273 -33.01 -2.64 9.28
CA PHE A 273 -31.93 -1.67 9.52
C PHE A 273 -32.46 -0.29 10.00
N PRO A 274 -32.00 0.24 11.15
CA PRO A 274 -30.75 -0.09 11.86
C PRO A 274 -30.88 -1.17 12.95
N ILE A 275 -31.97 -1.92 13.02
CA ILE A 275 -32.04 -3.09 13.90
C ILE A 275 -31.28 -4.23 13.22
N VAL A 276 -30.25 -4.74 13.89
CA VAL A 276 -29.54 -5.97 13.49
C VAL A 276 -30.40 -7.16 13.92
N GLY A 277 -30.67 -8.07 12.98
CA GLY A 277 -31.56 -9.22 13.15
C GLY A 277 -30.85 -10.47 13.70
N GLU A 278 -31.34 -11.65 13.30
CA GLU A 278 -30.91 -12.93 13.90
C GLU A 278 -29.54 -13.42 13.40
N ALA A 279 -28.73 -13.89 14.36
CA ALA A 279 -27.41 -14.52 14.25
C ALA A 279 -27.38 -15.97 13.72
N THR A 280 -27.66 -16.23 12.44
CA THR A 280 -27.79 -17.61 11.93
C THR A 280 -26.46 -18.25 11.54
N LEU A 281 -26.04 -19.32 12.24
CA LEU A 281 -24.87 -20.12 11.86
C LEU A 281 -25.12 -20.89 10.54
N ILE A 282 -24.33 -20.61 9.51
CA ILE A 282 -24.41 -21.27 8.20
C ILE A 282 -23.47 -22.49 8.13
N LYS A 283 -22.20 -22.31 8.50
CA LYS A 283 -21.16 -23.36 8.37
C LYS A 283 -19.93 -23.08 9.24
N LYS A 284 -19.23 -24.12 9.71
CA LYS A 284 -17.91 -23.99 10.35
C LYS A 284 -16.77 -23.95 9.33
N CYS A 285 -15.73 -23.18 9.62
CA CYS A 285 -14.53 -22.98 8.79
C CYS A 285 -13.23 -23.39 9.51
N ASP A 286 -12.13 -23.46 8.76
CA ASP A 286 -10.77 -23.54 9.31
C ASP A 286 -10.30 -22.15 9.78
N LEU A 287 -9.48 -22.05 10.84
CA LEU A 287 -8.93 -20.75 11.31
C LEU A 287 -7.99 -20.09 10.29
N ARG A 288 -7.38 -20.88 9.39
CA ARG A 288 -6.56 -20.42 8.26
C ARG A 288 -7.41 -19.96 7.09
N TYR A 289 -8.74 -19.92 7.23
CA TYR A 289 -9.63 -19.36 6.24
C TYR A 289 -9.39 -17.86 6.11
N THR A 290 -8.72 -17.48 5.02
CA THR A 290 -8.60 -16.09 4.53
C THR A 290 -9.34 -15.93 3.19
N GLY A 291 -10.46 -16.65 3.06
CA GLY A 291 -11.24 -16.74 1.83
C GLY A 291 -12.35 -15.69 1.74
N TYR A 292 -13.13 -15.82 0.68
CA TYR A 292 -14.42 -15.13 0.53
C TYR A 292 -15.49 -16.22 0.34
N ALA A 293 -16.67 -15.99 0.93
CA ALA A 293 -17.82 -16.88 0.83
C ALA A 293 -19.08 -16.06 0.58
N GLN A 294 -20.02 -16.61 -0.19
CA GLN A 294 -21.31 -15.98 -0.48
C GLN A 294 -22.39 -17.06 -0.63
N VAL A 295 -23.55 -16.79 -0.05
CA VAL A 295 -24.77 -17.58 -0.16
C VAL A 295 -25.54 -17.13 -1.41
N ASP A 296 -26.24 -18.06 -2.06
CA ASP A 296 -27.10 -17.75 -3.19
C ASP A 296 -28.44 -17.10 -2.78
N GLU A 297 -29.19 -16.60 -3.76
CA GLU A 297 -30.42 -15.84 -3.56
C GLU A 297 -31.47 -16.63 -2.75
N ASN A 298 -31.59 -17.95 -3.00
CA ASN A 298 -32.52 -18.85 -2.33
C ASN A 298 -32.06 -19.29 -0.92
N SER A 299 -30.80 -19.07 -0.55
CA SER A 299 -30.17 -19.67 0.65
C SER A 299 -30.14 -21.20 0.66
N GLU A 300 -30.01 -21.83 -0.51
CA GLU A 300 -29.81 -23.27 -0.68
C GLU A 300 -28.32 -23.65 -0.58
N TYR A 301 -27.43 -22.76 -1.05
CA TYR A 301 -26.02 -23.08 -1.25
C TYR A 301 -25.08 -21.95 -0.83
N ILE A 302 -23.98 -22.32 -0.18
CA ILE A 302 -22.84 -21.43 0.07
C ILE A 302 -21.66 -21.77 -0.86
N TYR A 303 -21.16 -20.76 -1.56
CA TYR A 303 -19.97 -20.83 -2.42
C TYR A 303 -18.78 -20.20 -1.70
N TYR A 304 -17.64 -20.90 -1.60
CA TYR A 304 -16.48 -20.40 -0.86
C TYR A 304 -15.14 -20.96 -1.33
N THR A 305 -14.06 -20.24 -1.02
CA THR A 305 -12.67 -20.69 -1.26
C THR A 305 -12.00 -21.21 0.00
N GLU A 306 -11.44 -22.42 -0.04
CA GLU A 306 -10.76 -23.03 1.12
C GLU A 306 -9.46 -23.74 0.71
N TYR A 307 -8.44 -23.70 1.59
CA TYR A 307 -7.17 -24.41 1.44
C TYR A 307 -7.28 -25.82 2.04
N LYS A 308 -7.71 -26.81 1.24
CA LYS A 308 -7.73 -28.22 1.69
C LYS A 308 -6.32 -28.78 1.95
N ASN A 309 -5.32 -28.26 1.25
CA ASN A 309 -3.89 -28.56 1.44
C ASN A 309 -3.06 -27.30 1.14
N GLU A 310 -2.10 -26.97 2.01
CA GLU A 310 -1.25 -25.77 1.88
C GLU A 310 -0.31 -25.83 0.66
N GLN A 311 0.00 -27.03 0.16
CA GLN A 311 0.83 -27.19 -1.05
C GLN A 311 0.04 -26.98 -2.34
N ASP A 312 -1.24 -27.36 -2.36
CA ASP A 312 -2.09 -27.38 -3.58
C ASP A 312 -2.80 -26.04 -3.85
N GLY A 313 -2.93 -25.20 -2.82
CA GLY A 313 -3.68 -23.94 -2.89
C GLY A 313 -5.18 -24.09 -2.63
N SER A 314 -5.92 -23.01 -2.86
CA SER A 314 -7.38 -22.94 -2.68
C SER A 314 -8.15 -23.32 -3.95
N GLY A 315 -9.21 -24.11 -3.78
CA GLY A 315 -10.25 -24.33 -4.79
C GLY A 315 -11.50 -23.49 -4.51
N LEU A 316 -12.48 -23.54 -5.41
CA LEU A 316 -13.84 -23.04 -5.21
C LEU A 316 -14.78 -24.21 -4.97
N TYR A 317 -15.49 -24.17 -3.83
CA TYR A 317 -16.40 -25.20 -3.37
C TYR A 317 -17.82 -24.65 -3.32
N LYS A 318 -18.79 -25.54 -3.56
CA LYS A 318 -20.22 -25.32 -3.36
C LYS A 318 -20.68 -26.30 -2.28
N PHE A 319 -21.27 -25.80 -1.19
CA PHE A 319 -21.81 -26.62 -0.11
C PHE A 319 -23.32 -26.42 -0.01
N ASP A 320 -24.03 -27.55 -0.03
CA ASP A 320 -25.46 -27.68 0.10
C ASP A 320 -25.87 -27.58 1.58
N LEU A 321 -26.74 -26.61 1.90
CA LEU A 321 -27.10 -26.29 3.28
C LEU A 321 -28.14 -27.25 3.87
N GLU A 322 -28.99 -27.87 3.06
CA GLU A 322 -29.94 -28.90 3.52
C GLU A 322 -29.26 -30.27 3.62
N LEU A 323 -28.57 -30.70 2.56
CA LEU A 323 -27.90 -32.00 2.50
C LEU A 323 -26.54 -32.01 3.23
N GLN A 324 -26.08 -30.87 3.74
CA GLN A 324 -24.80 -30.67 4.43
C GLN A 324 -23.60 -31.23 3.63
N LYS A 325 -23.61 -31.03 2.31
CA LYS A 325 -22.76 -31.75 1.36
C LYS A 325 -21.89 -30.82 0.52
N GLU A 326 -20.58 -31.05 0.55
CA GLU A 326 -19.61 -30.33 -0.27
C GLU A 326 -19.52 -30.90 -1.70
N SER A 327 -19.25 -30.01 -2.66
CA SER A 327 -18.94 -30.29 -4.06
C SER A 327 -17.88 -29.30 -4.55
N ILE A 328 -17.09 -29.69 -5.55
CA ILE A 328 -16.05 -28.83 -6.16
C ILE A 328 -16.63 -28.14 -7.39
N VAL A 329 -16.53 -26.81 -7.45
CA VAL A 329 -16.86 -26.02 -8.65
C VAL A 329 -15.59 -25.82 -9.49
N ILE A 330 -14.50 -25.36 -8.86
CA ILE A 330 -13.19 -25.18 -9.51
C ILE A 330 -12.12 -25.83 -8.61
N PRO A 331 -11.35 -26.82 -9.09
CA PRO A 331 -10.35 -27.50 -8.27
C PRO A 331 -9.16 -26.58 -7.92
N PRO A 332 -8.48 -26.82 -6.78
CA PRO A 332 -7.23 -26.14 -6.45
C PRO A 332 -6.16 -26.44 -7.51
N PRO A 333 -5.28 -25.48 -7.85
CA PRO A 333 -4.42 -25.59 -9.03
C PRO A 333 -3.09 -26.34 -8.80
N GLY A 334 -2.93 -27.05 -7.68
CA GLY A 334 -1.70 -27.76 -7.31
C GLY A 334 -0.53 -26.83 -6.96
N VAL A 335 -0.79 -25.57 -6.62
CA VAL A 335 0.21 -24.57 -6.23
C VAL A 335 -0.38 -23.50 -5.29
N MET A 336 0.46 -23.01 -4.38
CA MET A 336 0.21 -21.87 -3.49
C MET A 336 -0.51 -20.67 -4.15
N TYR A 337 -1.39 -20.06 -3.35
CA TYR A 337 -2.54 -19.23 -3.72
C TYR A 337 -3.70 -20.11 -4.22
N GLY A 338 -4.22 -19.93 -5.43
CA GLY A 338 -5.41 -20.64 -5.90
C GLY A 338 -6.54 -19.72 -6.32
N VAL A 339 -7.77 -20.19 -6.20
CA VAL A 339 -8.98 -19.40 -6.42
C VAL A 339 -9.22 -18.51 -5.20
N ILE A 340 -9.46 -17.21 -5.43
CA ILE A 340 -9.73 -16.20 -4.40
C ILE A 340 -10.85 -15.26 -4.88
N MET A 341 -11.64 -14.75 -3.93
CA MET A 341 -12.80 -13.86 -4.15
C MET A 341 -13.81 -14.32 -5.22
N PRO A 342 -14.47 -15.47 -5.05
CA PRO A 342 -15.64 -15.83 -5.85
C PRO A 342 -16.83 -14.90 -5.56
N ARG A 343 -17.17 -13.99 -6.47
CA ARG A 343 -18.37 -13.13 -6.40
C ARG A 343 -19.46 -13.63 -7.35
N LEU A 344 -20.67 -13.90 -6.84
CA LEU A 344 -21.85 -14.18 -7.67
C LEU A 344 -22.22 -12.97 -8.54
N SER A 345 -22.81 -13.22 -9.71
CA SER A 345 -23.45 -12.18 -10.53
C SER A 345 -24.79 -11.74 -9.92
N SER A 346 -25.28 -10.56 -10.27
CA SER A 346 -26.55 -9.98 -9.76
C SER A 346 -27.78 -10.84 -10.06
N SER A 347 -27.69 -11.68 -11.10
CA SER A 347 -28.68 -12.68 -11.54
C SER A 347 -28.37 -14.11 -11.10
N GLY A 348 -27.36 -14.34 -10.25
CA GLY A 348 -26.98 -15.65 -9.70
C GLY A 348 -26.43 -16.70 -10.68
N ASN A 349 -26.66 -16.55 -11.99
CA ASN A 349 -26.32 -17.55 -13.02
C ASN A 349 -24.81 -17.74 -13.28
N LYS A 350 -23.97 -16.83 -12.78
CA LYS A 350 -22.51 -16.89 -12.91
C LYS A 350 -21.82 -16.62 -11.57
N ILE A 351 -20.60 -17.09 -11.46
CA ILE A 351 -19.65 -16.69 -10.41
C ILE A 351 -18.33 -16.28 -11.06
N ALA A 352 -17.84 -15.08 -10.74
CA ALA A 352 -16.54 -14.59 -11.19
C ALA A 352 -15.52 -14.70 -10.06
N TYR A 353 -14.27 -14.99 -10.40
CA TYR A 353 -13.21 -15.21 -9.42
C TYR A 353 -11.83 -14.83 -9.95
N ILE A 354 -10.90 -14.53 -9.05
CA ILE A 354 -9.49 -14.42 -9.36
C ILE A 354 -8.83 -15.80 -9.21
N LEU A 355 -8.07 -16.21 -10.21
CA LEU A 355 -7.07 -17.27 -10.09
C LEU A 355 -5.69 -16.65 -9.93
N SER A 356 -5.08 -16.87 -8.77
CA SER A 356 -3.70 -16.50 -8.45
C SER A 356 -2.83 -17.75 -8.38
N GLN A 357 -1.58 -17.67 -8.83
CA GLN A 357 -0.60 -18.77 -8.72
C GLN A 357 0.78 -18.19 -8.43
N LYS A 358 1.51 -18.79 -7.48
CA LYS A 358 2.84 -18.33 -7.06
C LYS A 358 3.78 -18.04 -8.25
N GLY A 359 4.18 -16.78 -8.38
CA GLY A 359 5.12 -16.29 -9.40
C GLY A 359 4.53 -15.97 -10.78
N LYS A 360 3.23 -16.21 -11.01
CA LYS A 360 2.54 -15.89 -12.27
C LYS A 360 1.67 -14.63 -12.13
N PRO A 361 1.35 -13.93 -13.23
CA PRO A 361 0.29 -12.91 -13.23
C PRO A 361 -1.08 -13.54 -12.97
N PHE A 362 -1.91 -12.90 -12.15
CA PHE A 362 -3.26 -13.34 -11.87
C PHE A 362 -4.17 -13.25 -13.11
N SER A 363 -5.32 -13.92 -13.06
CA SER A 363 -6.36 -13.84 -14.10
C SER A 363 -7.74 -13.80 -13.46
N VAL A 364 -8.68 -13.07 -14.05
CA VAL A 364 -10.10 -13.10 -13.67
C VAL A 364 -10.84 -14.01 -14.64
N PHE A 365 -11.66 -14.90 -14.11
CA PHE A 365 -12.52 -15.81 -14.84
C PHE A 365 -13.99 -15.60 -14.43
N SER A 366 -14.91 -15.97 -15.31
CA SER A 366 -16.30 -16.25 -14.96
C SER A 366 -16.60 -17.73 -15.24
N TYR A 367 -17.40 -18.32 -14.37
CA TYR A 367 -17.99 -19.65 -14.52
C TYR A 367 -19.51 -19.49 -14.63
N ASN A 368 -20.14 -20.17 -15.59
CA ASN A 368 -21.59 -20.20 -15.77
C ASN A 368 -22.15 -21.50 -15.15
N PHE A 369 -23.16 -21.42 -14.27
CA PHE A 369 -23.73 -22.58 -13.60
C PHE A 369 -24.59 -23.49 -14.50
N GLU A 370 -25.16 -22.95 -15.57
CA GLU A 370 -26.02 -23.68 -16.52
C GLU A 370 -25.20 -24.38 -17.61
N THR A 371 -24.25 -23.67 -18.23
CA THR A 371 -23.43 -24.23 -19.33
C THR A 371 -22.15 -24.92 -18.86
N HIS A 372 -21.79 -24.74 -17.58
CA HIS A 372 -20.50 -25.12 -16.99
C HIS A 372 -19.25 -24.51 -17.69
N GLU A 373 -19.45 -23.50 -18.56
CA GLU A 373 -18.35 -22.84 -19.27
C GLU A 373 -17.50 -21.99 -18.30
N THR A 374 -16.17 -22.06 -18.46
CA THR A 374 -15.21 -21.20 -17.76
C THR A 374 -14.52 -20.24 -18.73
N LYS A 375 -14.90 -18.95 -18.71
CA LYS A 375 -14.40 -17.92 -19.64
C LYS A 375 -13.41 -16.98 -18.94
N ARG A 376 -12.22 -16.77 -19.51
CA ARG A 376 -11.21 -15.86 -18.92
C ARG A 376 -11.46 -14.41 -19.36
N LEU A 377 -11.92 -13.59 -18.42
CA LEU A 377 -12.23 -12.18 -18.63
C LEU A 377 -10.98 -11.29 -18.67
N PHE A 378 -10.00 -11.57 -17.80
CA PHE A 378 -8.80 -10.74 -17.64
C PHE A 378 -7.55 -11.58 -17.37
N LYS A 379 -6.39 -11.06 -17.77
CA LYS A 379 -5.07 -11.56 -17.37
C LYS A 379 -4.15 -10.37 -17.10
N ALA A 380 -3.51 -10.34 -15.94
CA ALA A 380 -2.55 -9.31 -15.58
C ALA A 380 -1.25 -9.41 -16.42
N LYS A 381 -0.55 -8.28 -16.55
CA LYS A 381 0.82 -8.24 -17.13
C LYS A 381 1.88 -8.52 -16.06
N LYS A 382 1.69 -8.00 -14.84
CA LYS A 382 2.61 -8.09 -13.69
C LYS A 382 2.32 -9.34 -12.84
N SER A 383 3.36 -10.02 -12.36
CA SER A 383 3.24 -11.14 -11.39
C SER A 383 2.97 -10.63 -9.97
N ILE A 384 1.82 -10.00 -9.76
CA ILE A 384 1.32 -9.50 -8.47
C ILE A 384 0.10 -10.30 -8.00
N ILE A 385 -0.18 -10.26 -6.70
CA ILE A 385 -1.48 -10.66 -6.14
C ILE A 385 -2.41 -9.43 -6.18
N SER A 386 -3.69 -9.63 -6.46
CA SER A 386 -4.72 -8.60 -6.38
C SER A 386 -5.99 -9.21 -5.79
N PHE A 387 -6.73 -8.41 -5.03
CA PHE A 387 -8.08 -8.68 -4.53
C PHE A 387 -9.09 -7.64 -5.06
N ALA A 388 -8.63 -6.74 -5.94
CA ALA A 388 -9.39 -5.60 -6.43
C ALA A 388 -10.10 -5.94 -7.74
N PHE A 389 -11.19 -6.72 -7.65
CA PHE A 389 -12.19 -6.81 -8.70
C PHE A 389 -13.62 -6.88 -8.15
N ASP A 390 -14.59 -6.45 -8.96
CA ASP A 390 -16.02 -6.61 -8.71
C ASP A 390 -16.83 -6.51 -10.02
N TRP A 391 -18.10 -6.90 -9.98
CA TRP A 391 -19.05 -6.88 -11.10
C TRP A 391 -19.55 -5.47 -11.44
N LEU A 392 -19.91 -5.27 -12.72
CA LEU A 392 -20.85 -4.23 -13.12
C LEU A 392 -22.28 -4.71 -12.86
N ALA A 393 -23.16 -3.79 -12.48
CA ALA A 393 -24.56 -4.07 -12.08
C ALA A 393 -25.49 -4.53 -13.23
N ASP A 394 -24.95 -4.84 -14.41
CA ASP A 394 -25.67 -5.37 -15.57
C ASP A 394 -25.27 -6.82 -15.95
N ASP A 395 -24.40 -7.44 -15.15
CA ASP A 395 -23.82 -8.79 -15.33
C ASP A 395 -23.08 -9.03 -16.67
N LYS A 396 -22.78 -7.95 -17.41
CA LYS A 396 -22.04 -7.98 -18.69
C LYS A 396 -20.62 -7.47 -18.56
N GLY A 397 -20.17 -7.15 -17.34
CA GLY A 397 -18.80 -6.70 -17.13
C GLY A 397 -18.29 -6.80 -15.71
N VAL A 398 -16.98 -6.60 -15.57
CA VAL A 398 -16.25 -6.51 -14.30
C VAL A 398 -15.27 -5.33 -14.35
N ILE A 399 -15.02 -4.71 -13.20
CA ILE A 399 -13.91 -3.77 -13.01
C ILE A 399 -12.78 -4.53 -12.29
N VAL A 400 -11.54 -4.36 -12.77
CA VAL A 400 -10.33 -5.03 -12.25
C VAL A 400 -9.19 -4.03 -12.15
N PHE A 401 -8.45 -4.02 -11.03
CA PHE A 401 -7.21 -3.24 -10.90
C PHE A 401 -5.95 -4.09 -11.03
N GLU A 402 -5.01 -3.61 -11.86
CA GLU A 402 -3.63 -4.10 -11.90
C GLU A 402 -2.67 -3.04 -11.31
N ALA A 403 -2.49 -3.11 -9.99
CA ALA A 403 -1.82 -2.10 -9.16
C ALA A 403 -2.52 -0.73 -9.16
N SER A 404 -2.37 0.07 -10.23
CA SER A 404 -2.97 1.41 -10.39
C SER A 404 -3.71 1.60 -11.72
N ASP A 405 -3.65 0.59 -12.59
CA ASP A 405 -4.34 0.59 -13.88
C ASP A 405 -5.73 -0.05 -13.70
N LEU A 406 -6.78 0.76 -13.88
CA LEU A 406 -8.17 0.32 -13.86
C LEU A 406 -8.51 -0.30 -15.22
N SER A 407 -9.09 -1.50 -15.22
CA SER A 407 -9.59 -2.16 -16.41
C SER A 407 -11.08 -2.45 -16.25
N THR A 408 -11.92 -1.82 -17.07
CA THR A 408 -13.30 -2.25 -17.26
C THR A 408 -13.31 -3.28 -18.38
N ILE A 409 -13.79 -4.48 -18.09
CA ILE A 409 -13.96 -5.55 -19.07
C ILE A 409 -15.45 -5.76 -19.26
N VAL A 410 -15.95 -5.48 -20.46
CA VAL A 410 -17.33 -5.76 -20.87
C VAL A 410 -17.30 -6.96 -21.83
N PHE A 411 -18.19 -7.92 -21.67
CA PHE A 411 -18.20 -9.17 -22.42
C PHE A 411 -19.60 -9.60 -22.81
N ASP A 412 -19.70 -10.16 -24.01
CA ASP A 412 -20.86 -10.90 -24.48
C ASP A 412 -20.49 -12.39 -24.64
N GLU A 413 -21.35 -13.19 -25.27
CA GLU A 413 -21.10 -14.62 -25.50
C GLU A 413 -19.86 -14.86 -26.37
N ASN A 414 -19.57 -14.00 -27.34
CA ASN A 414 -18.53 -14.16 -28.34
C ASN A 414 -17.32 -13.24 -28.12
N ASN A 415 -17.54 -12.02 -27.63
CA ASN A 415 -16.50 -10.98 -27.51
C ASN A 415 -16.12 -10.66 -26.06
N ILE A 416 -14.92 -10.13 -25.88
CA ILE A 416 -14.44 -9.53 -24.63
C ILE A 416 -13.80 -8.18 -24.98
N ASN A 417 -14.50 -7.09 -24.68
CA ASN A 417 -14.08 -5.72 -24.91
C ASN A 417 -13.43 -5.15 -23.64
N LYS A 418 -12.11 -4.93 -23.68
CA LYS A 418 -11.36 -4.36 -22.55
C LYS A 418 -11.11 -2.87 -22.78
N ARG A 419 -11.50 -2.03 -21.82
CA ARG A 419 -11.09 -0.62 -21.72
C ARG A 419 -10.15 -0.46 -20.53
N THR A 420 -8.89 -0.11 -20.79
CA THR A 420 -7.90 0.19 -19.73
C THR A 420 -7.81 1.71 -19.53
N LEU A 421 -7.85 2.17 -18.28
CA LEU A 421 -7.74 3.56 -17.86
C LEU A 421 -6.71 3.68 -16.74
N THR A 422 -5.78 4.63 -16.83
CA THR A 422 -4.84 4.91 -15.72
C THR A 422 -5.43 5.99 -14.83
N VAL A 423 -5.54 5.69 -13.53
CA VAL A 423 -6.20 6.55 -12.54
C VAL A 423 -5.24 7.61 -11.99
N THR A 424 -5.67 8.87 -11.99
CA THR A 424 -4.92 10.02 -11.46
C THR A 424 -5.72 10.70 -10.33
N PRO A 425 -5.11 11.03 -9.17
CA PRO A 425 -3.79 10.62 -8.73
C PRO A 425 -3.75 9.14 -8.33
N ALA A 426 -2.68 8.45 -8.75
CA ALA A 426 -2.53 7.00 -8.68
C ALA A 426 -2.94 6.40 -7.33
N ILE A 427 -3.91 5.48 -7.39
CA ILE A 427 -4.36 4.65 -6.26
C ILE A 427 -3.76 3.25 -6.39
N SER A 428 -3.68 2.53 -5.28
CA SER A 428 -3.58 1.08 -5.33
C SER A 428 -4.60 0.49 -4.36
N PRO A 429 -5.77 0.06 -4.85
CA PRO A 429 -6.74 -0.63 -4.02
C PRO A 429 -6.24 -2.03 -3.68
N TYR A 430 -6.60 -2.51 -2.49
CA TYR A 430 -6.46 -3.91 -2.12
C TYR A 430 -7.78 -4.64 -2.41
N TYR A 431 -8.88 -4.19 -1.80
CA TYR A 431 -10.25 -4.61 -2.10
C TYR A 431 -11.04 -3.48 -2.78
N ILE A 432 -12.06 -3.83 -3.58
CA ILE A 432 -13.04 -2.89 -4.15
C ILE A 432 -14.46 -3.43 -4.04
N ALA A 433 -15.44 -2.53 -3.99
CA ALA A 433 -16.86 -2.80 -4.25
C ALA A 433 -17.45 -1.73 -5.17
N VAL A 434 -18.12 -2.14 -6.23
CA VAL A 434 -18.61 -1.29 -7.32
C VAL A 434 -20.02 -0.79 -7.04
N GLN A 435 -20.17 0.54 -7.12
CA GLN A 435 -21.44 1.24 -6.98
C GLN A 435 -22.10 1.47 -8.34
N SER A 436 -21.32 1.86 -9.34
CA SER A 436 -21.74 2.05 -10.73
C SER A 436 -20.55 1.91 -11.69
N ALA A 437 -20.79 1.94 -13.01
CA ALA A 437 -19.72 1.89 -14.02
C ALA A 437 -18.63 2.97 -13.86
N ASN A 438 -18.91 4.05 -13.13
CA ASN A 438 -18.06 5.21 -12.94
C ASN A 438 -17.84 5.56 -11.45
N SER A 439 -18.24 4.69 -10.51
CA SER A 439 -18.02 4.89 -9.07
C SER A 439 -17.86 3.58 -8.30
N LEU A 440 -16.89 3.54 -7.40
CA LEU A 440 -16.61 2.40 -6.53
C LEU A 440 -16.00 2.83 -5.20
N PHE A 441 -16.11 1.96 -4.21
CA PHE A 441 -15.47 2.08 -2.91
C PHE A 441 -14.22 1.19 -2.89
N TYR A 442 -13.14 1.64 -2.25
CA TYR A 442 -11.93 0.83 -2.08
C TYR A 442 -11.27 1.03 -0.72
N SER A 443 -10.63 -0.02 -0.22
CA SER A 443 -9.61 0.08 0.83
C SER A 443 -8.23 0.02 0.19
N ALA A 444 -7.28 0.84 0.64
CA ALA A 444 -5.95 0.91 0.01
C ALA A 444 -5.08 -0.34 0.29
N ASN A 445 -4.03 -0.49 -0.52
CA ASN A 445 -2.93 -1.44 -0.29
C ASN A 445 -1.90 -0.84 0.70
N LYS A 446 -0.95 -1.64 1.21
CA LYS A 446 -0.14 -1.37 2.43
C LYS A 446 -1.01 -1.15 3.69
N THR A 447 -1.89 -2.11 4.02
CA THR A 447 -2.74 -2.06 5.24
C THR A 447 -1.98 -2.13 6.56
N GLN A 448 -0.66 -2.33 6.56
CA GLN A 448 0.16 -2.47 7.77
C GLN A 448 1.37 -1.53 7.75
N THR A 449 1.71 -0.95 8.91
CA THR A 449 3.00 -0.31 9.21
C THR A 449 3.96 -1.36 9.74
N PHE A 450 5.24 -1.19 9.41
CA PHE A 450 6.30 -1.80 10.22
C PHE A 450 6.84 -0.79 11.24
N SER A 451 7.11 -1.27 12.45
CA SER A 451 7.69 -0.51 13.54
C SER A 451 8.75 -1.33 14.28
N LEU A 452 9.62 -0.67 15.02
CA LEU A 452 10.66 -1.32 15.82
C LEU A 452 10.25 -1.37 17.28
N ILE A 453 10.22 -2.57 17.86
CA ILE A 453 9.87 -2.79 19.28
C ILE A 453 11.02 -3.53 19.95
N LYS A 454 11.55 -2.95 21.03
CA LYS A 454 12.47 -3.64 21.95
C LYS A 454 11.64 -4.31 23.04
N ALA A 455 11.85 -5.60 23.25
CA ALA A 455 11.34 -6.33 24.39
C ALA A 455 12.48 -6.65 25.37
N THR A 456 12.20 -6.51 26.67
CA THR A 456 13.05 -7.04 27.75
C THR A 456 12.23 -7.98 28.64
N SER A 457 12.88 -8.87 29.37
CA SER A 457 12.22 -9.86 30.24
C SER A 457 11.15 -10.73 29.53
N LEU A 458 11.26 -10.92 28.21
CA LEU A 458 10.20 -11.52 27.37
C LEU A 458 9.71 -12.92 27.81
N PHE A 459 10.54 -13.67 28.53
CA PHE A 459 10.25 -15.03 29.03
C PHE A 459 10.16 -15.09 30.56
N ASN A 460 9.89 -13.95 31.21
CA ASN A 460 9.62 -13.81 32.64
C ASN A 460 8.14 -13.40 32.83
N ASP A 461 7.65 -13.39 34.08
CA ASP A 461 6.22 -13.13 34.39
C ASP A 461 5.70 -11.75 33.96
N VAL A 462 6.59 -10.78 33.71
CA VAL A 462 6.27 -9.43 33.24
C VAL A 462 7.21 -9.05 32.09
N PRO A 463 6.78 -9.21 30.82
CA PRO A 463 7.53 -8.73 29.67
C PRO A 463 7.36 -7.20 29.51
N GLU A 464 8.45 -6.49 29.23
CA GLU A 464 8.42 -5.03 29.00
C GLU A 464 8.65 -4.73 27.51
N TYR A 465 7.81 -3.87 26.91
CA TYR A 465 7.88 -3.48 25.51
C TYR A 465 8.12 -1.96 25.35
N GLU A 466 9.13 -1.59 24.56
CA GLU A 466 9.52 -0.22 24.25
C GLU A 466 9.46 0.01 22.73
N ALA A 467 8.59 0.92 22.28
CA ALA A 467 8.49 1.31 20.87
C ALA A 467 9.63 2.27 20.49
N LEU A 468 10.56 1.79 19.65
CA LEU A 468 11.75 2.53 19.22
C LEU A 468 11.49 3.44 18.03
N TYR A 469 12.19 4.58 18.02
CA TYR A 469 12.45 5.46 16.86
C TYR A 469 11.24 6.01 16.08
N LYS A 470 10.03 5.86 16.63
CA LYS A 470 8.71 6.37 16.20
C LYS A 470 8.73 7.26 14.94
N SER A 471 8.13 6.73 13.89
CA SER A 471 8.01 7.29 12.55
C SER A 471 6.57 7.08 12.05
N ASP A 472 6.07 7.99 11.23
CA ASP A 472 4.80 7.82 10.50
C ASP A 472 4.96 6.88 9.28
N GLU A 473 6.22 6.65 8.86
CA GLU A 473 6.64 5.76 7.77
C GLU A 473 7.34 4.50 8.29
N ASP A 474 7.34 3.43 7.48
CA ASP A 474 7.73 2.08 7.90
C ASP A 474 9.19 1.99 8.44
N ASP A 475 9.34 1.57 9.71
CA ASP A 475 10.61 1.31 10.40
C ASP A 475 10.82 -0.20 10.58
N TYR A 476 11.94 -0.75 10.11
CA TYR A 476 12.14 -2.20 10.10
C TYR A 476 13.61 -2.65 10.03
N HIS A 477 13.88 -3.90 10.38
CA HIS A 477 15.21 -4.53 10.40
C HIS A 477 16.28 -3.72 11.16
N ILE A 478 16.46 -4.04 12.43
CA ILE A 478 17.43 -3.41 13.34
C ILE A 478 18.56 -4.39 13.70
N VAL A 479 19.78 -3.87 13.85
CA VAL A 479 20.95 -4.54 14.44
C VAL A 479 21.70 -3.58 15.35
N GLU A 480 22.32 -4.13 16.40
CA GLU A 480 23.23 -3.42 17.30
C GLU A 480 24.65 -3.37 16.70
N VAL A 481 25.34 -2.24 16.85
CA VAL A 481 26.69 -1.97 16.31
C VAL A 481 27.53 -1.14 17.28
N ILE A 482 28.84 -1.14 17.11
CA ILE A 482 29.79 -0.29 17.84
C ILE A 482 30.43 0.71 16.86
N ASN A 483 30.52 1.98 17.28
CA ASN A 483 31.25 3.04 16.58
C ASN A 483 32.21 3.76 17.54
N GLU A 484 32.90 4.82 17.07
CA GLU A 484 33.83 5.63 17.88
C GLU A 484 33.23 6.23 19.17
N LYS A 485 31.91 6.31 19.27
CA LYS A 485 31.16 6.83 20.44
C LYS A 485 30.53 5.72 21.29
N GLY A 486 30.85 4.45 21.01
CA GLY A 486 30.31 3.28 21.68
C GLY A 486 29.11 2.66 20.94
N LEU A 487 28.19 2.08 21.71
CA LEU A 487 27.05 1.32 21.21
C LEU A 487 26.07 2.21 20.42
N ALA A 488 25.50 1.69 19.34
CA ALA A 488 24.47 2.31 18.52
C ALA A 488 23.62 1.23 17.83
N HIS A 489 22.47 1.60 17.27
CA HIS A 489 21.67 0.70 16.43
C HIS A 489 21.68 1.19 14.97
N ILE A 490 21.86 0.27 14.02
CA ILE A 490 21.59 0.52 12.60
C ILE A 490 20.27 -0.15 12.23
N PHE A 491 19.39 0.58 11.55
CA PHE A 491 18.08 0.11 11.15
C PHE A 491 17.67 0.65 9.77
N VAL A 492 16.60 0.10 9.19
CA VAL A 492 15.98 0.63 7.97
C VAL A 492 14.75 1.46 8.33
N SER A 493 14.56 2.56 7.61
CA SER A 493 13.37 3.42 7.76
C SER A 493 13.00 4.07 6.43
N GLU A 494 11.71 4.15 6.12
CA GLU A 494 11.17 4.87 4.95
C GLU A 494 10.94 6.39 5.18
N ARG A 495 11.20 6.92 6.40
CA ARG A 495 10.97 8.33 6.82
C ARG A 495 11.57 9.46 5.96
N SER A 496 12.43 9.13 4.98
CA SER A 496 12.94 10.06 3.96
C SER A 496 12.27 9.86 2.58
N GLY A 497 11.06 9.30 2.54
CA GLY A 497 10.29 9.02 1.33
C GLY A 497 10.75 7.78 0.55
N SER A 498 11.71 7.02 1.11
CA SER A 498 12.23 5.76 0.57
C SER A 498 12.98 5.01 1.68
N SER A 499 13.07 3.67 1.62
CA SER A 499 13.83 2.89 2.59
C SER A 499 15.33 3.24 2.55
N GLN A 500 15.86 3.77 3.65
CA GLN A 500 17.28 4.11 3.83
C GLN A 500 17.84 3.46 5.09
N LEU A 501 19.18 3.34 5.19
CA LEU A 501 19.86 3.03 6.44
C LEU A 501 19.89 4.26 7.36
N TRP A 502 19.59 4.04 8.63
CA TRP A 502 19.67 5.03 9.70
C TRP A 502 20.49 4.49 10.88
N LEU A 503 21.29 5.36 11.49
CA LEU A 503 21.93 5.16 12.77
C LEU A 503 21.04 5.78 13.85
N SER A 504 20.92 5.12 15.01
CA SER A 504 20.42 5.74 16.23
C SER A 504 21.44 5.56 17.35
N GLN A 505 21.76 6.66 18.03
CA GLN A 505 22.70 6.67 19.16
C GLN A 505 22.31 7.80 20.12
N ASN A 506 22.24 7.50 21.43
CA ASN A 506 21.88 8.46 22.48
C ASN A 506 20.57 9.24 22.20
N GLY A 507 19.56 8.56 21.64
CA GLY A 507 18.26 9.14 21.28
C GLY A 507 18.24 9.95 19.97
N LEU A 508 19.38 10.15 19.30
CA LEU A 508 19.48 10.89 18.04
C LEU A 508 19.56 9.94 16.84
N THR A 509 18.64 10.11 15.88
CA THR A 509 18.64 9.37 14.61
C THR A 509 19.30 10.15 13.48
N LYS A 510 20.17 9.51 12.70
CA LYS A 510 20.86 10.09 11.53
C LYS A 510 20.79 9.15 10.32
N GLN A 511 20.38 9.67 9.17
CA GLN A 511 20.43 8.94 7.89
C GLN A 511 21.88 8.65 7.48
N LEU A 512 22.15 7.42 7.05
CA LEU A 512 23.48 6.93 6.63
C LEU A 512 23.61 6.78 5.10
N SER A 513 22.54 6.36 4.42
CA SER A 513 22.52 6.15 2.98
C SER A 513 21.67 7.17 2.23
N ASN A 514 21.88 7.29 0.92
CA ASN A 514 21.00 8.02 0.01
C ASN A 514 20.82 7.20 -1.28
N PHE A 515 20.22 6.02 -1.14
CA PHE A 515 20.00 5.08 -2.23
C PHE A 515 18.83 5.53 -3.11
N THR A 516 19.02 5.51 -4.43
CA THR A 516 17.98 5.79 -5.42
C THR A 516 17.34 4.50 -5.91
N TYR A 517 16.02 4.50 -6.08
CA TYR A 517 15.23 3.31 -6.46
C TYR A 517 14.43 3.57 -7.73
N GLU A 518 14.59 2.70 -8.73
CA GLU A 518 13.78 2.75 -9.95
C GLU A 518 12.40 2.09 -9.69
N GLY A 519 11.46 2.90 -9.22
CA GLY A 519 10.08 2.50 -8.95
C GLY A 519 9.77 2.21 -7.47
N LYS A 520 8.48 1.98 -7.20
CA LYS A 520 7.96 1.71 -5.84
C LYS A 520 8.24 0.27 -5.41
N SER A 521 9.50 -0.06 -5.14
CA SER A 521 9.89 -1.32 -4.50
C SER A 521 9.49 -1.29 -3.03
N THR A 522 8.70 -2.27 -2.58
CA THR A 522 8.41 -2.46 -1.15
C THR A 522 9.57 -3.20 -0.48
N PHE A 523 10.14 -2.60 0.56
CA PHE A 523 11.26 -3.14 1.34
C PHE A 523 12.55 -3.32 0.50
N ALA A 524 13.01 -2.22 -0.10
CA ALA A 524 14.14 -2.22 -1.01
C ALA A 524 15.52 -2.40 -0.34
N ILE A 525 15.59 -2.28 0.99
CA ILE A 525 16.70 -2.78 1.82
C ILE A 525 16.17 -3.93 2.69
N GLY A 526 16.98 -4.95 2.95
CA GLY A 526 16.67 -5.87 4.04
C GLY A 526 17.73 -6.94 4.36
N GLY A 527 17.40 -7.79 5.34
CA GLY A 527 18.25 -8.92 5.72
C GLY A 527 19.50 -8.58 6.54
N LEU A 528 19.52 -7.45 7.25
CA LEU A 528 20.69 -6.95 7.98
C LEU A 528 21.36 -8.01 8.87
N ARG A 529 22.69 -8.11 8.82
CA ARG A 529 23.52 -9.02 9.63
C ARG A 529 24.79 -8.32 10.11
N VAL A 530 24.95 -8.18 11.42
CA VAL A 530 26.14 -7.58 12.03
C VAL A 530 27.31 -8.59 12.10
N SER A 531 28.55 -8.09 12.00
CA SER A 531 29.80 -8.81 12.25
C SER A 531 29.97 -9.19 13.73
N SER A 532 30.80 -10.19 14.03
CA SER A 532 31.12 -10.57 15.42
C SER A 532 31.94 -9.52 16.19
N LYS A 533 32.44 -8.50 15.48
CA LYS A 533 33.11 -7.31 16.04
C LYS A 533 32.17 -6.11 16.20
N GLN A 534 30.90 -6.25 15.80
CA GLN A 534 29.90 -5.17 15.77
C GLN A 534 30.28 -3.94 14.91
N ASP A 535 31.29 -4.08 14.04
CA ASP A 535 31.92 -3.02 13.23
C ASP A 535 31.39 -2.92 11.78
N ARG A 536 30.61 -3.92 11.32
CA ARG A 536 30.13 -4.03 9.94
C ARG A 536 28.74 -4.67 9.88
N VAL A 537 27.95 -4.26 8.89
CA VAL A 537 26.60 -4.79 8.64
C VAL A 537 26.47 -5.25 7.20
N LEU A 538 26.28 -6.55 6.95
CA LEU A 538 25.82 -7.08 5.66
C LEU A 538 24.35 -6.73 5.45
N LEU A 539 23.97 -6.41 4.22
CA LEU A 539 22.60 -6.10 3.82
C LEU A 539 22.36 -6.45 2.35
N ARG A 540 21.08 -6.68 1.99
CA ARG A 540 20.62 -6.70 0.61
C ARG A 540 20.05 -5.32 0.26
N VAL A 541 20.41 -4.79 -0.91
CA VAL A 541 19.81 -3.60 -1.52
C VAL A 541 19.28 -4.01 -2.90
N ASN A 542 17.96 -3.96 -3.07
CA ASN A 542 17.24 -4.57 -4.19
C ASN A 542 17.57 -6.08 -4.32
N SER A 543 18.26 -6.50 -5.39
CA SER A 543 18.76 -7.87 -5.57
C SER A 543 20.13 -8.12 -4.94
N ASP A 544 20.96 -7.08 -4.88
CA ASP A 544 22.41 -7.21 -4.71
C ASP A 544 22.79 -7.15 -3.21
N ILE A 545 23.94 -7.72 -2.87
CA ILE A 545 24.46 -7.72 -1.49
C ILE A 545 25.62 -6.74 -1.37
N ALA A 546 25.63 -6.02 -0.26
CA ALA A 546 26.68 -5.11 0.15
C ALA A 546 26.96 -5.28 1.64
N PHE A 547 28.08 -4.74 2.12
CA PHE A 547 28.27 -4.47 3.54
C PHE A 547 28.51 -2.98 3.80
N PHE A 548 27.97 -2.49 4.90
CA PHE A 548 28.25 -1.17 5.44
C PHE A 548 29.31 -1.30 6.54
N ASP A 549 30.38 -0.52 6.45
CA ASP A 549 31.45 -0.44 7.44
C ASP A 549 31.19 0.75 8.36
N VAL A 550 30.99 0.47 9.66
CA VAL A 550 30.43 1.42 10.63
C VAL A 550 31.45 2.49 10.99
N MET A 551 32.72 2.12 11.08
CA MET A 551 33.82 3.03 11.43
C MET A 551 34.13 4.01 10.29
N SER A 552 34.22 3.53 9.05
CA SER A 552 34.50 4.39 7.90
C SER A 552 33.27 5.09 7.31
N ASN A 553 32.06 4.73 7.77
CA ASN A 553 30.76 5.21 7.27
C ASN A 553 30.64 5.03 5.74
N LYS A 554 30.96 3.82 5.24
CA LYS A 554 31.00 3.50 3.80
C LYS A 554 30.25 2.21 3.48
N LEU A 555 29.57 2.21 2.34
CA LEU A 555 29.02 0.99 1.72
C LEU A 555 30.03 0.40 0.74
N TYR A 556 30.22 -0.92 0.82
CA TYR A 556 31.03 -1.73 -0.07
C TYR A 556 30.14 -2.75 -0.79
N THR A 557 30.03 -2.64 -2.11
CA THR A 557 29.27 -3.58 -2.96
C THR A 557 30.08 -4.84 -3.27
N ILE A 558 29.40 -5.98 -3.41
CA ILE A 558 30.04 -7.27 -3.71
C ILE A 558 29.69 -7.66 -5.16
N ALA A 559 30.61 -7.36 -6.08
CA ALA A 559 30.40 -7.59 -7.51
C ALA A 559 30.20 -9.07 -7.84
N GLU A 560 30.85 -9.94 -7.07
CA GLU A 560 30.84 -11.40 -7.15
C GLU A 560 29.48 -12.01 -6.77
N PHE A 561 28.59 -11.23 -6.16
CA PHE A 561 27.19 -11.59 -5.86
C PHE A 561 26.16 -10.89 -6.76
N LYS A 562 26.59 -10.03 -7.70
CA LYS A 562 25.68 -9.26 -8.55
C LYS A 562 24.83 -10.17 -9.45
N GLY A 563 23.51 -10.01 -9.41
CA GLY A 563 22.56 -10.81 -10.19
C GLY A 563 22.44 -12.29 -9.75
N ARG A 564 23.17 -12.73 -8.72
CA ARG A 564 23.10 -14.10 -8.18
C ARG A 564 21.94 -14.26 -7.22
N LYS A 565 21.35 -15.46 -7.18
CA LYS A 565 20.14 -15.74 -6.37
C LYS A 565 20.49 -16.14 -4.95
N ILE A 566 21.21 -15.26 -4.25
CA ILE A 566 21.62 -15.45 -2.86
C ILE A 566 20.37 -15.35 -1.96
N LEU A 567 19.98 -16.46 -1.35
CA LEU A 567 18.80 -16.61 -0.51
C LEU A 567 19.05 -16.05 0.89
N ASN A 568 20.18 -16.42 1.48
CA ASN A 568 20.52 -16.15 2.88
C ASN A 568 22.05 -16.03 3.05
N TYR A 569 22.50 -15.27 4.04
CA TYR A 569 23.92 -14.98 4.28
C TYR A 569 24.21 -14.62 5.75
N VAL A 570 25.45 -14.85 6.18
CA VAL A 570 26.02 -14.44 7.47
C VAL A 570 27.52 -14.14 7.34
N TRP A 571 28.09 -13.42 8.30
CA TRP A 571 29.55 -13.28 8.41
C TRP A 571 30.19 -14.59 8.88
N SER A 572 31.43 -14.85 8.47
CA SER A 572 32.34 -15.78 9.16
C SER A 572 32.77 -15.25 10.54
N LYS A 573 33.24 -16.11 11.44
CA LYS A 573 33.57 -15.74 12.83
C LYS A 573 34.72 -14.71 12.92
N ASP A 574 35.68 -14.81 12.01
CA ASP A 574 36.80 -13.88 11.80
C ASP A 574 36.39 -12.53 11.16
N ASN A 575 35.28 -12.53 10.41
CA ASN A 575 34.75 -11.44 9.57
C ASN A 575 35.55 -11.14 8.30
N GLU A 576 36.36 -12.09 7.83
CA GLU A 576 37.11 -12.02 6.57
C GLU A 576 36.35 -12.67 5.41
N SER A 577 35.32 -13.46 5.69
CA SER A 577 34.47 -14.14 4.69
C SER A 577 32.96 -13.95 4.94
N ILE A 578 32.17 -14.25 3.92
CA ILE A 578 30.70 -14.33 3.98
C ILE A 578 30.29 -15.77 3.69
N ILE A 579 29.50 -16.37 4.57
CA ILE A 579 28.91 -17.70 4.37
C ILE A 579 27.48 -17.50 3.86
N TYR A 580 27.10 -18.17 2.78
CA TYR A 580 25.83 -17.92 2.09
C TYR A 580 25.16 -19.17 1.51
N LEU A 581 23.86 -19.03 1.24
CA LEU A 581 23.03 -19.98 0.50
C LEU A 581 22.56 -19.34 -0.80
N GLU A 582 22.72 -20.02 -1.93
CA GLU A 582 22.31 -19.58 -3.26
C GLU A 582 21.40 -20.62 -3.93
N ARG A 583 20.38 -20.19 -4.67
CA ARG A 583 19.55 -21.12 -5.46
C ARG A 583 20.27 -21.55 -6.75
N SER A 584 20.69 -22.82 -6.82
CA SER A 584 21.29 -23.42 -8.01
C SER A 584 20.45 -24.60 -8.51
N GLY A 585 19.63 -24.35 -9.53
CA GLY A 585 18.68 -25.34 -10.05
C GLY A 585 17.63 -25.73 -9.00
N SER A 586 17.56 -27.02 -8.68
CA SER A 586 16.64 -27.61 -7.69
C SER A 586 17.15 -27.56 -6.25
N GLU A 587 18.46 -27.44 -6.03
CA GLU A 587 19.06 -27.43 -4.69
C GLU A 587 19.60 -26.03 -4.30
N ASN A 588 20.00 -25.87 -3.05
CA ASN A 588 20.70 -24.67 -2.59
C ASN A 588 22.20 -24.97 -2.57
N LEU A 589 23.00 -24.17 -3.27
CA LEU A 589 24.46 -24.15 -3.09
C LEU A 589 24.77 -23.53 -1.73
N PHE A 590 25.58 -24.20 -0.92
CA PHE A 590 26.12 -23.70 0.34
C PHE A 590 27.62 -23.42 0.15
N ALA A 591 28.06 -22.21 0.47
CA ALA A 591 29.41 -21.76 0.15
C ALA A 591 29.90 -20.63 1.06
N GLN A 592 31.20 -20.41 1.06
CA GLN A 592 31.91 -19.31 1.71
C GLN A 592 32.68 -18.50 0.67
N PHE A 593 32.59 -17.18 0.74
CA PHE A 593 33.29 -16.23 -0.13
C PHE A 593 34.25 -15.39 0.72
N ASN A 594 35.55 -15.39 0.39
CA ASN A 594 36.56 -14.64 1.12
C ASN A 594 36.70 -13.21 0.57
N LEU A 595 36.61 -12.20 1.43
CA LEU A 595 36.63 -10.78 1.04
C LEU A 595 38.03 -10.25 0.72
N LEU A 596 39.08 -10.93 1.19
CA LEU A 596 40.48 -10.57 0.99
C LEU A 596 41.03 -11.18 -0.31
N THR A 597 40.83 -12.49 -0.52
CA THR A 597 41.34 -13.19 -1.71
C THR A 597 40.38 -13.17 -2.90
N ARG A 598 39.07 -12.96 -2.65
CA ARG A 598 37.95 -13.05 -3.62
C ARG A 598 37.66 -14.47 -4.13
N ASP A 599 38.20 -15.49 -3.47
CA ASP A 599 37.87 -16.89 -3.76
C ASP A 599 36.49 -17.29 -3.19
N THR A 600 35.87 -18.29 -3.81
CA THR A 600 34.69 -18.98 -3.29
C THR A 600 35.04 -20.45 -3.01
N THR A 601 34.79 -20.90 -1.78
CA THR A 601 34.88 -22.30 -1.36
C THR A 601 33.47 -22.87 -1.20
N ILE A 602 33.18 -24.01 -1.83
CA ILE A 602 31.91 -24.72 -1.64
C ILE A 602 31.96 -25.43 -0.27
N LEU A 603 30.88 -25.32 0.50
CA LEU A 603 30.73 -25.98 1.79
C LEU A 603 29.74 -27.15 1.61
N GLU A 604 30.28 -28.34 1.35
CA GLU A 604 29.45 -29.53 1.10
C GLU A 604 28.86 -30.12 2.41
N ASP A 605 28.11 -31.21 2.27
CA ASP A 605 27.48 -32.00 3.34
C ASP A 605 26.35 -31.36 4.18
N ILE A 606 25.89 -30.13 3.92
CA ILE A 606 24.75 -29.55 4.67
C ILE A 606 23.65 -29.03 3.75
N LYS A 607 22.49 -29.70 3.76
CA LYS A 607 21.24 -29.24 3.10
C LYS A 607 20.54 -28.17 3.97
N ALA A 608 21.15 -26.99 4.00
CA ALA A 608 20.66 -25.85 4.77
C ALA A 608 19.55 -25.07 4.05
N ASN A 609 18.55 -24.66 4.83
CA ASN A 609 17.48 -23.74 4.43
C ASN A 609 17.78 -22.30 4.85
N LYS A 610 18.45 -22.13 5.99
CA LYS A 610 18.74 -20.82 6.61
C LYS A 610 20.07 -20.86 7.36
N LEU A 611 20.73 -19.71 7.46
CA LEU A 611 21.92 -19.48 8.27
C LEU A 611 21.60 -18.46 9.37
N ILE A 612 22.16 -18.66 10.55
CA ILE A 612 22.15 -17.70 11.66
C ILE A 612 23.53 -17.67 12.34
N SER A 613 23.81 -16.56 13.03
CA SER A 613 25.02 -16.36 13.83
C SER A 613 24.61 -16.02 15.26
N GLY A 614 25.38 -16.48 16.25
CA GLY A 614 25.38 -15.88 17.59
C GLY A 614 26.18 -14.58 17.60
N ALA A 615 26.01 -13.78 18.66
CA ALA A 615 26.79 -12.56 18.89
C ALA A 615 28.31 -12.81 18.84
N ASP A 616 28.75 -13.97 19.36
CA ASP A 616 30.14 -14.44 19.37
C ASP A 616 30.69 -14.85 17.97
N GLY A 617 29.93 -14.63 16.90
CA GLY A 617 30.27 -15.04 15.54
C GLY A 617 30.18 -16.54 15.28
N THR A 618 29.70 -17.38 16.22
CA THR A 618 29.49 -18.81 15.94
C THR A 618 28.32 -18.96 14.97
N ASN A 619 28.58 -19.59 13.83
CA ASN A 619 27.59 -19.78 12.77
C ASN A 619 26.90 -21.14 12.85
N TYR A 620 25.62 -21.15 12.51
CA TYR A 620 24.75 -22.31 12.51
C TYR A 620 23.94 -22.37 11.20
N ALA A 621 23.73 -23.57 10.70
CA ALA A 621 22.77 -23.87 9.65
C ALA A 621 21.49 -24.47 10.25
N ILE A 622 20.35 -24.17 9.64
CA ILE A 622 19.04 -24.75 9.95
C ILE A 622 18.58 -25.57 8.75
N THR A 623 18.23 -26.84 8.98
CA THR A 623 17.67 -27.77 7.98
C THR A 623 16.14 -27.90 8.15
N ASN A 624 15.51 -28.91 7.57
CA ASN A 624 14.09 -29.24 7.82
C ASN A 624 13.82 -29.77 9.25
N ASN A 625 14.86 -30.18 9.99
CA ASN A 625 14.70 -30.90 11.26
C ASN A 625 15.82 -30.67 12.29
N GLN A 626 16.90 -29.96 11.95
CA GLN A 626 18.05 -29.78 12.83
C GLN A 626 18.61 -28.35 12.79
N LEU A 627 19.10 -27.89 13.94
CA LEU A 627 20.13 -26.86 14.03
C LEU A 627 21.50 -27.55 13.97
N ILE A 628 22.46 -27.01 13.21
CA ILE A 628 23.81 -27.57 13.05
C ILE A 628 24.85 -26.46 13.21
N LYS A 629 25.73 -26.56 14.20
CA LYS A 629 26.86 -25.64 14.43
C LYS A 629 27.96 -25.92 13.42
N LEU A 630 28.33 -24.91 12.62
CA LEU A 630 29.21 -25.12 11.47
C LEU A 630 30.65 -25.49 11.85
N SER A 631 31.15 -25.00 12.99
CA SER A 631 32.55 -25.16 13.39
C SER A 631 32.95 -26.59 13.80
N ASN A 632 31.99 -27.40 14.27
CA ASN A 632 32.23 -28.76 14.76
C ASN A 632 31.16 -29.78 14.29
N LYS A 633 30.25 -29.38 13.39
CA LYS A 633 29.10 -30.16 12.90
C LYS A 633 28.16 -30.71 14.00
N GLN A 634 28.26 -30.21 15.24
CA GLN A 634 27.37 -30.56 16.35
C GLN A 634 25.93 -30.15 16.00
N SER A 635 24.95 -31.02 16.29
CA SER A 635 23.56 -30.79 15.90
C SER A 635 22.55 -31.04 17.03
N TRP A 636 21.41 -30.38 16.90
CA TRP A 636 20.25 -30.49 17.79
C TRP A 636 19.00 -30.71 16.94
N GLU A 637 18.13 -31.63 17.35
CA GLU A 637 16.83 -31.80 16.70
C GLU A 637 15.89 -30.64 17.04
N LEU A 638 15.15 -30.16 16.03
CA LEU A 638 14.17 -29.09 16.19
C LEU A 638 12.80 -29.65 16.61
N PRO A 639 12.16 -29.10 17.66
CA PRO A 639 10.78 -29.46 18.00
C PRO A 639 9.80 -29.10 16.86
N LYS A 640 8.59 -29.66 16.91
CA LYS A 640 7.63 -29.62 15.78
C LYS A 640 7.29 -28.19 15.34
N ASP A 641 7.11 -27.30 16.30
CA ASP A 641 6.87 -25.87 16.15
C ASP A 641 8.09 -25.14 15.55
N ALA A 642 9.30 -25.41 16.06
CA ALA A 642 10.54 -24.85 15.50
C ALA A 642 10.79 -25.27 14.05
N ARG A 643 10.29 -26.44 13.61
CA ARG A 643 10.34 -26.87 12.20
C ARG A 643 9.38 -26.11 11.27
N GLN A 644 8.38 -25.43 11.82
CA GLN A 644 7.40 -24.63 11.05
C GLN A 644 7.73 -23.12 11.11
N ALA A 645 8.49 -22.69 12.13
CA ALA A 645 8.91 -21.32 12.35
C ALA A 645 9.64 -20.69 11.15
N GLN A 646 9.38 -19.41 10.91
CA GLN A 646 9.98 -18.64 9.80
C GLN A 646 11.11 -17.72 10.28
N ILE A 647 11.08 -17.31 11.54
CA ILE A 647 12.05 -16.38 12.15
C ILE A 647 12.90 -17.16 13.15
N PHE A 648 14.21 -16.89 13.17
CA PHE A 648 15.18 -17.54 14.05
C PHE A 648 16.30 -16.57 14.41
N ALA A 649 16.78 -16.62 15.66
CA ALA A 649 18.03 -16.05 16.13
C ALA A 649 18.62 -16.95 17.23
N ILE A 650 19.87 -16.71 17.65
CA ILE A 650 20.54 -17.51 18.69
C ILE A 650 21.39 -16.59 19.57
N ASN A 651 21.28 -16.73 20.89
CA ASN A 651 22.18 -16.09 21.84
C ASN A 651 22.49 -17.02 23.00
N GLY A 652 23.77 -17.10 23.40
CA GLY A 652 24.27 -18.09 24.35
C GLY A 652 23.80 -19.51 23.98
N ASN A 653 23.19 -20.19 24.97
CA ASN A 653 22.66 -21.55 24.82
C ASN A 653 21.20 -21.60 24.32
N TYR A 654 20.60 -20.49 23.87
CA TYR A 654 19.19 -20.45 23.46
C TYR A 654 19.01 -20.18 21.97
N LEU A 655 18.33 -21.12 21.28
CA LEU A 655 17.78 -20.91 19.94
C LEU A 655 16.38 -20.29 20.08
N TYR A 656 16.21 -19.05 19.60
CA TYR A 656 14.95 -18.32 19.60
C TYR A 656 14.26 -18.44 18.24
N TYR A 657 12.95 -18.65 18.22
CA TYR A 657 12.18 -18.83 16.99
C TYR A 657 10.73 -18.31 17.10
N SER A 658 10.06 -18.09 15.97
CA SER A 658 8.66 -17.62 15.93
C SER A 658 7.88 -18.13 14.71
N ASP A 659 6.58 -18.30 14.92
CA ASP A 659 5.57 -18.63 13.91
C ASP A 659 5.30 -17.50 12.89
N ALA A 660 5.79 -16.28 13.16
CA ALA A 660 5.46 -15.05 12.41
C ALA A 660 3.96 -14.68 12.43
N ILE A 661 3.25 -15.07 13.50
CA ILE A 661 1.85 -14.73 13.80
C ILE A 661 1.79 -13.98 15.14
N SER A 662 2.18 -14.64 16.24
CA SER A 662 2.21 -14.05 17.59
C SER A 662 3.13 -14.77 18.56
N ARG A 663 3.47 -16.05 18.33
CA ARG A 663 4.23 -16.86 19.28
C ARG A 663 5.72 -16.65 19.10
N VAL A 664 6.42 -16.40 20.20
CA VAL A 664 7.88 -16.33 20.28
C VAL A 664 8.35 -17.35 21.31
N ALA A 665 9.27 -18.23 20.90
CA ALA A 665 9.74 -19.34 21.71
C ALA A 665 11.27 -19.38 21.78
N ARG A 666 11.81 -19.99 22.84
CA ARG A 666 13.22 -20.32 22.98
C ARG A 666 13.42 -21.78 23.37
N LEU A 667 14.32 -22.46 22.68
CA LEU A 667 14.82 -23.80 22.98
C LEU A 667 16.19 -23.66 23.66
N ASN A 668 16.34 -24.22 24.87
CA ASN A 668 17.65 -24.40 25.49
C ASN A 668 18.39 -25.56 24.78
N LEU A 669 19.61 -25.30 24.33
CA LEU A 669 20.44 -26.25 23.59
C LEU A 669 21.18 -27.25 24.49
N GLU A 670 21.15 -27.09 25.81
CA GLU A 670 21.74 -28.03 26.77
C GLU A 670 20.72 -29.05 27.29
N ASP A 671 19.66 -28.59 27.96
CA ASP A 671 18.64 -29.46 28.57
C ASP A 671 17.44 -29.79 27.66
N LYS A 672 17.34 -29.14 26.48
CA LYS A 672 16.26 -29.27 25.49
C LYS A 672 14.89 -28.78 25.94
N THR A 673 14.81 -28.01 27.02
CA THR A 673 13.57 -27.34 27.44
C THR A 673 13.15 -26.26 26.43
N VAL A 674 11.84 -26.09 26.27
CA VAL A 674 11.23 -25.03 25.46
C VAL A 674 10.43 -24.12 26.39
N GLN A 675 10.54 -22.82 26.17
CA GLN A 675 9.70 -21.79 26.79
C GLN A 675 9.15 -20.87 25.71
N ASP A 676 7.90 -20.46 25.83
CA ASP A 676 7.19 -19.67 24.84
C ASP A 676 6.23 -18.63 25.45
N VAL A 677 6.00 -17.57 24.67
CA VAL A 677 5.13 -16.45 25.00
C VAL A 677 4.43 -15.97 23.74
N HIS A 678 3.33 -15.23 23.88
CA HIS A 678 2.66 -14.53 22.78
C HIS A 678 2.87 -13.01 22.90
N VAL A 679 3.04 -12.34 21.76
CA VAL A 679 3.20 -10.89 21.67
C VAL A 679 2.00 -10.22 20.98
N ASP A 680 1.64 -9.02 21.42
CA ASP A 680 0.49 -8.23 20.92
C ASP A 680 0.81 -7.48 19.60
N PHE A 681 1.56 -8.13 18.70
CA PHE A 681 1.92 -7.64 17.37
C PHE A 681 2.43 -8.81 16.52
N LYS A 682 2.34 -8.70 15.20
CA LYS A 682 2.89 -9.73 14.31
C LYS A 682 4.41 -9.58 14.16
N PRO A 683 5.24 -10.53 14.62
CA PRO A 683 6.69 -10.43 14.44
C PRO A 683 7.07 -10.75 12.98
N ILE A 684 7.82 -9.86 12.34
CA ILE A 684 8.31 -10.01 10.95
C ILE A 684 9.78 -10.45 10.92
N ALA A 685 10.56 -9.95 11.88
CA ALA A 685 11.94 -10.37 12.15
C ALA A 685 12.29 -10.01 13.60
N PHE A 686 13.33 -10.62 14.17
CA PHE A 686 13.96 -10.12 15.38
C PHE A 686 15.48 -10.30 15.35
N PHE A 687 16.15 -9.39 16.06
CA PHE A 687 17.55 -9.47 16.46
C PHE A 687 17.62 -9.61 18.00
N ILE A 688 18.70 -10.17 18.53
CA ILE A 688 18.90 -10.36 19.97
C ILE A 688 20.30 -9.85 20.30
N SER A 689 20.37 -8.87 21.19
CA SER A 689 21.65 -8.35 21.72
C SER A 689 22.27 -9.31 22.74
N ASP A 690 23.57 -9.16 22.97
CA ASP A 690 24.35 -9.88 23.98
C ASP A 690 23.66 -9.88 25.35
N ASN A 691 23.03 -8.75 25.72
CA ASN A 691 22.26 -8.53 26.95
C ASN A 691 20.86 -9.18 26.96
N ASN A 692 20.54 -10.06 26.01
CA ASN A 692 19.24 -10.72 25.81
C ASN A 692 18.04 -9.77 25.62
N GLN A 693 18.28 -8.52 25.20
CA GLN A 693 17.20 -7.65 24.72
C GLN A 693 16.83 -8.04 23.29
N ILE A 694 15.54 -8.21 23.02
CA ILE A 694 15.03 -8.73 21.74
C ILE A 694 14.41 -7.58 20.97
N PHE A 695 14.95 -7.29 19.78
CA PHE A 695 14.55 -6.18 18.94
C PHE A 695 13.76 -6.70 17.74
N PHE A 696 12.45 -6.48 17.75
CA PHE A 696 11.52 -6.91 16.70
C PHE A 696 11.37 -5.85 15.60
N THR A 697 11.27 -6.31 14.35
CA THR A 697 10.35 -5.69 13.40
C THR A 697 8.95 -6.20 13.74
N ALA A 698 8.09 -5.32 14.23
CA ALA A 698 6.68 -5.58 14.48
C ALA A 698 5.82 -5.03 13.32
N SER A 699 4.78 -5.77 12.93
CA SER A 699 3.74 -5.29 12.03
C SER A 699 2.44 -5.06 12.80
N LYS A 700 1.76 -3.95 12.52
CA LYS A 700 0.40 -3.60 12.97
C LYS A 700 -0.37 -2.94 11.84
N TYR A 701 -1.70 -2.96 11.90
CA TYR A 701 -2.52 -2.31 10.87
C TYR A 701 -2.44 -0.76 10.93
N LYS A 702 -2.54 -0.10 9.76
CA LYS A 702 -2.57 1.38 9.66
C LYS A 702 -3.99 1.90 9.86
N ASP A 703 -4.13 3.06 10.52
CA ASP A 703 -5.38 3.84 10.56
C ASP A 703 -5.77 4.20 9.11
N MET A 704 -6.88 3.66 8.63
CA MET A 704 -7.25 3.64 7.21
C MET A 704 -8.75 3.71 7.01
N GLN A 705 -9.14 4.37 5.93
CA GLN A 705 -10.54 4.60 5.58
C GLN A 705 -10.88 3.97 4.24
N ILE A 706 -12.13 3.53 4.08
CA ILE A 706 -12.68 3.20 2.77
C ILE A 706 -12.95 4.52 2.04
N ILE A 707 -12.42 4.61 0.83
CA ILE A 707 -12.50 5.80 -0.01
C ILE A 707 -13.43 5.48 -1.19
N GLN A 708 -14.47 6.29 -1.39
CA GLN A 708 -15.21 6.33 -2.64
C GLN A 708 -14.38 7.07 -3.69
N ILE A 709 -14.30 6.51 -4.90
CA ILE A 709 -13.88 7.22 -6.10
C ILE A 709 -15.02 7.35 -7.10
N SER A 710 -14.99 8.43 -7.86
CA SER A 710 -15.83 8.64 -9.02
C SER A 710 -15.09 9.42 -10.11
N TRP A 711 -15.46 9.19 -11.37
CA TRP A 711 -14.87 9.87 -12.52
C TRP A 711 -15.90 10.15 -13.61
N ASN A 712 -15.63 11.20 -14.40
CA ASN A 712 -16.35 11.48 -15.65
C ASN A 712 -15.65 10.76 -16.81
N ASP A 713 -16.37 10.51 -17.90
CA ASP A 713 -16.03 9.46 -18.88
C ASP A 713 -14.96 9.79 -19.94
#